data_AF-A0A5E7FUU5-F1
#
_entry.id   AF-A0A5E7FUU5-F1
#
_cell.length_a   1.000
_cell.length_b   1.000
_cell.length_c   1.000
_cell.angle_alpha   90.00
_cell.angle_beta   90.00
_cell.angle_gamma   90.00
#
_symmetry.space_group_name_H-M   'P 1'
#
loop_
_entity.id
_entity.type
_entity.pdbx_description
1 polymer ?
#
loop_
_entity_poly.entity_id
_entity_poly.type
_entity_poly.pdbx_seq_one_letter_code
_entity_poly.pdbx_strand_id
1 'polypeptide(L)'
;MAQQTLNDGSTGDVVIRSGPPASGGGGGSGGGGSGGNRVGASGAFSGPSQSTIEARRRVKQEYLRAQEQQRIEAAAAEAQAQEHVRVQARQQVLESWMQRHHTFRTAVDQSFAAKASQLTSSLQDEILAAKRTPNNDSTERWQLYLITKEKNEIDGLIARKTSELSAKNASAHAFDGHNALVRSASDYLARLDQFGEALGTGHQIWENAYNAAHEANLLSAQINALTEKSTALSRHHAEQTIVWREREAVVAQRDAHIRFKQQADADSRIERVRQANTLTVPVTALAHGGMILSQEAVHVAKEVAAALEKAVQAAADTLIDVLRIGARTGPVFVTAMVYSPTLGNGELTPEQRRRLFHAVSVPAQALGLYDRQELQTIADAGGQAEVESRLKPVAIPEGAAIIAVSAGGDVDSRVPVINAVLDPLSGLYTAEIPGAPPRHLLITPDATLQPAMTNPSRLAVTPSEVLDIPSGVDLRIQDCIVCVPGLPPTYLSFSLPPMGAGVVTGTGHPATTGWWNSAPQAQGAAIPAQIGDQFRGREFKSFEAFDKAVWQTLGEHRLLAAAFDEVNKKRIEQGFAPYAPKSTWVGEHREFELRYQERSEFWSDPFNLDKISIKTPNNAEGWLGIAPAVVPWPIPPATSWKPLVPPGSEHLGSTTSPITPTLPVVNPGKPAIPVLPENETFPAVDEGEIGARIPGYPEDEDFPSPGLVFVGPPVEPLEVGPYKEMSRRSYKDGMDIDHIPSQKALEMYIKQEFPHFDAHEI
;
A
#
# COMPACT_ATOMS: atom_id res chain seq x y z
N MET A 1 22.49 45.15 61.81
CA MET A 1 21.15 45.13 62.45
C MET A 1 21.04 43.78 63.14
N ALA A 2 21.42 43.72 64.42
CA ALA A 2 20.57 43.91 65.61
C ALA A 2 19.68 42.67 65.85
N GLN A 3 20.04 41.84 66.86
CA GLN A 3 19.40 41.72 68.20
C GLN A 3 18.24 40.70 68.18
N GLN A 4 17.91 39.85 69.17
CA GLN A 4 18.14 39.78 70.62
C GLN A 4 17.58 38.41 71.14
N THR A 5 18.32 37.63 71.96
CA THR A 5 18.12 37.30 73.42
C THR A 5 17.07 36.27 73.85
N LEU A 6 17.48 35.33 74.74
CA LEU A 6 16.99 35.00 76.11
C LEU A 6 17.71 33.71 76.63
N ASN A 7 18.56 33.75 77.67
CA ASN A 7 18.36 33.44 79.12
C ASN A 7 17.68 32.08 79.39
N ASP A 8 18.16 31.15 80.24
CA ASP A 8 18.66 31.17 81.64
C ASP A 8 19.63 29.95 81.88
N GLY A 9 20.24 29.61 83.01
CA GLY A 9 20.35 30.13 84.37
C GLY A 9 21.03 29.07 85.28
N SER A 10 21.99 29.48 86.13
CA SER A 10 22.55 28.78 87.32
C SER A 10 23.40 27.51 87.08
N THR A 11 24.48 27.15 87.78
CA THR A 11 25.30 27.57 88.94
C THR A 11 26.52 26.61 88.89
N GLY A 12 27.79 26.99 89.01
CA GLY A 12 28.46 27.50 90.21
C GLY A 12 29.96 27.12 90.18
N ASP A 13 30.80 28.10 90.51
CA ASP A 13 32.19 28.09 91.01
C ASP A 13 33.20 27.00 90.60
N VAL A 14 34.29 27.43 89.94
CA VAL A 14 35.65 27.40 90.54
C VAL A 14 36.45 28.64 90.10
N VAL A 15 37.06 29.26 91.10
CA VAL A 15 37.82 30.52 91.14
C VAL A 15 39.01 30.59 90.15
N ILE A 16 39.07 31.66 89.36
CA ILE A 16 40.28 32.16 88.70
C ILE A 16 40.94 33.20 89.63
N ARG A 17 42.26 33.11 89.84
CA ARG A 17 43.09 34.29 90.11
C ARG A 17 43.98 34.56 88.90
N SER A 18 43.65 35.63 88.19
CA SER A 18 44.46 36.37 87.22
C SER A 18 45.70 36.93 87.95
N GLY A 19 46.93 36.82 87.43
CA GLY A 19 47.45 37.54 86.26
C GLY A 19 47.87 38.95 86.68
N PRO A 20 49.07 39.48 86.31
CA PRO A 20 49.29 39.87 84.92
C PRO A 20 50.78 39.77 84.45
N PRO A 21 51.07 40.11 83.18
CA PRO A 21 52.26 39.69 82.46
C PRO A 21 53.40 40.70 82.45
N ALA A 22 54.47 40.27 81.78
CA ALA A 22 55.76 40.89 81.58
C ALA A 22 55.78 42.38 81.23
N SER A 23 56.83 43.05 81.71
CA SER A 23 57.52 44.08 80.92
C SER A 23 59.02 43.75 80.94
N GLY A 24 59.61 43.68 79.76
CA GLY A 24 61.03 43.40 79.58
C GLY A 24 61.89 44.65 79.82
N GLY A 25 63.18 44.41 80.04
CA GLY A 25 64.19 45.46 79.90
C GLY A 25 65.42 45.29 80.78
N GLY A 26 66.37 44.48 80.31
CA GLY A 26 67.79 44.85 80.33
C GLY A 26 68.62 44.71 81.61
N GLY A 27 69.66 43.87 81.53
CA GLY A 27 71.01 44.26 81.95
C GLY A 27 71.51 43.76 83.31
N GLY A 28 72.39 42.75 83.26
CA GLY A 28 73.75 42.88 83.82
C GLY A 28 74.02 42.52 85.30
N SER A 29 74.81 41.45 85.47
CA SER A 29 75.82 41.13 86.51
C SER A 29 75.42 41.22 88.00
N GLY A 30 75.44 40.12 88.76
CA GLY A 30 76.65 39.56 89.41
C GLY A 30 76.75 40.10 90.86
N GLY A 31 77.08 39.40 91.94
CA GLY A 31 77.47 38.03 92.27
C GLY A 31 77.87 38.06 93.77
N GLY A 32 77.90 36.90 94.46
CA GLY A 32 78.62 36.74 95.74
C GLY A 32 77.82 36.17 96.92
N GLY A 33 77.97 34.86 97.17
CA GLY A 33 77.95 34.32 98.55
C GLY A 33 79.21 34.78 99.30
N SER A 34 79.45 34.55 100.59
CA SER A 34 78.94 33.63 101.61
C SER A 34 79.48 34.13 102.96
N GLY A 35 78.98 33.66 104.10
CA GLY A 35 79.63 33.88 105.39
C GLY A 35 78.98 33.14 106.55
N GLY A 36 79.50 31.95 106.88
CA GLY A 36 79.30 31.32 108.19
C GLY A 36 80.33 31.84 109.20
N ASN A 37 79.92 31.89 110.47
CA ASN A 37 80.75 32.30 111.61
C ASN A 37 80.99 31.09 112.54
N ARG A 38 82.26 30.79 112.86
CA ARG A 38 82.71 30.06 114.07
C ARG A 38 84.02 30.69 114.57
N VAL A 39 84.19 30.63 115.88
CA VAL A 39 85.08 31.40 116.75
C VAL A 39 86.50 30.82 116.86
N GLY A 40 87.52 31.69 116.86
CA GLY A 40 88.58 31.73 117.89
C GLY A 40 89.92 30.98 117.69
N ALA A 41 90.96 31.78 117.36
CA ALA A 41 92.38 31.79 117.79
C ALA A 41 93.04 30.49 118.36
N SER A 42 94.27 30.15 118.00
CA SER A 42 95.49 30.98 118.06
C SER A 42 96.68 30.36 117.30
N GLY A 43 97.69 31.18 116.95
CA GLY A 43 99.05 30.73 116.63
C GLY A 43 99.54 31.04 115.21
N ALA A 44 100.40 32.05 115.09
CA ALA A 44 101.01 32.55 113.85
C ALA A 44 102.03 31.59 113.20
N PHE A 45 102.19 31.64 111.87
CA PHE A 45 103.50 31.59 111.18
C PHE A 45 103.39 32.02 109.69
N SER A 46 104.51 32.55 109.18
CA SER A 46 104.78 33.29 107.93
C SER A 46 104.33 32.66 106.58
N GLY A 47 103.97 33.51 105.61
CA GLY A 47 103.41 33.15 104.29
C GLY A 47 104.41 32.77 103.17
N PRO A 48 103.95 32.09 102.09
CA PRO A 48 104.81 31.59 101.01
C PRO A 48 104.82 32.48 99.74
N SER A 49 105.85 32.29 98.90
CA SER A 49 106.31 33.20 97.83
C SER A 49 105.56 33.13 96.48
N GLN A 50 105.81 34.14 95.62
CA GLN A 50 105.08 34.48 94.38
C GLN A 50 104.86 33.35 93.35
N SER A 51 105.73 32.32 93.27
CA SER A 51 105.58 31.28 92.24
C SER A 51 104.35 30.37 92.45
N THR A 52 103.83 30.29 93.67
CA THR A 52 102.63 29.50 94.00
C THR A 52 101.31 30.20 93.61
N ILE A 53 101.34 31.52 93.40
CA ILE A 53 100.17 32.34 93.05
C ILE A 53 99.85 32.24 91.56
N GLU A 54 100.85 32.17 90.69
CA GLU A 54 100.66 32.03 89.23
C GLU A 54 100.17 30.63 88.84
N ALA A 55 100.67 29.58 89.51
CA ALA A 55 100.18 28.21 89.32
C ALA A 55 98.69 28.08 89.67
N ARG A 56 98.23 28.72 90.76
CA ARG A 56 96.81 28.72 91.16
C ARG A 56 95.90 29.50 90.20
N ARG A 57 96.41 30.52 89.48
CA ARG A 57 95.62 31.25 88.46
C ARG A 57 95.40 30.44 87.19
N ARG A 58 96.42 29.72 86.69
CA ARG A 58 96.29 28.85 85.51
C ARG A 58 95.28 27.74 85.75
N VAL A 59 95.39 27.05 86.89
CA VAL A 59 94.45 26.00 87.30
C VAL A 59 93.02 26.55 87.44
N LYS A 60 92.83 27.77 87.98
CA LYS A 60 91.50 28.38 88.09
C LYS A 60 90.89 28.78 86.73
N GLN A 61 91.70 29.26 85.78
CA GLN A 61 91.23 29.59 84.43
C GLN A 61 90.93 28.34 83.61
N GLU A 62 91.74 27.28 83.74
CA GLU A 62 91.48 25.97 83.15
C GLU A 62 90.21 25.35 83.72
N TYR A 63 89.99 25.46 85.04
CA TYR A 63 88.75 25.01 85.69
C TYR A 63 87.50 25.75 85.19
N LEU A 64 87.56 27.08 85.03
CA LEU A 64 86.44 27.87 84.52
C LEU A 64 86.15 27.58 83.03
N ARG A 65 87.19 27.41 82.19
CA ARG A 65 87.02 27.02 80.78
C ARG A 65 86.45 25.60 80.64
N ALA A 66 86.92 24.67 81.46
CA ALA A 66 86.36 23.32 81.52
C ALA A 66 84.89 23.33 81.97
N GLN A 67 84.52 24.20 82.92
CA GLN A 67 83.13 24.36 83.36
C GLN A 67 82.23 24.98 82.28
N GLU A 68 82.74 25.94 81.51
CA GLU A 68 81.99 26.58 80.41
C GLU A 68 81.84 25.64 79.21
N GLN A 69 82.88 24.87 78.86
CA GLN A 69 82.79 23.78 77.88
C GLN A 69 81.80 22.70 78.32
N GLN A 70 81.82 22.28 79.59
CA GLN A 70 80.83 21.34 80.11
C GLN A 70 79.40 21.88 80.03
N ARG A 71 79.17 23.19 80.20
CA ARG A 71 77.84 23.80 80.03
C ARG A 71 77.40 23.86 78.56
N ILE A 72 78.31 24.12 77.62
CA ILE A 72 78.02 24.12 76.18
C ILE A 72 77.77 22.70 75.68
N GLU A 73 78.59 21.73 76.11
CA GLU A 73 78.41 20.31 75.79
C GLU A 73 77.14 19.75 76.41
N ALA A 74 76.81 20.11 77.66
CA ALA A 74 75.53 19.76 78.28
C ALA A 74 74.34 20.40 77.55
N ALA A 75 74.41 21.68 77.16
CA ALA A 75 73.35 22.33 76.39
C ALA A 75 73.20 21.75 74.96
N ALA A 76 74.30 21.38 74.30
CA ALA A 76 74.28 20.71 73.00
C ALA A 76 73.74 19.27 73.10
N ALA A 77 74.09 18.53 74.16
CA ALA A 77 73.54 17.21 74.45
C ALA A 77 72.05 17.27 74.79
N GLU A 78 71.62 18.29 75.55
CA GLU A 78 70.20 18.55 75.82
C GLU A 78 69.43 18.92 74.54
N ALA A 79 70.01 19.76 73.67
CA ALA A 79 69.41 20.12 72.38
C ALA A 79 69.32 18.91 71.42
N GLN A 80 70.35 18.06 71.35
CA GLN A 80 70.33 16.81 70.59
C GLN A 80 69.32 15.81 71.17
N ALA A 81 69.25 15.67 72.50
CA ALA A 81 68.26 14.83 73.16
C ALA A 81 66.83 15.32 72.89
N GLN A 82 66.59 16.64 72.93
CA GLN A 82 65.31 17.25 72.57
C GLN A 82 64.95 17.01 71.10
N GLU A 83 65.92 17.12 70.18
CA GLU A 83 65.69 16.84 68.76
C GLU A 83 65.43 15.35 68.49
N HIS A 84 66.14 14.45 69.17
CA HIS A 84 65.86 13.01 69.12
C HIS A 84 64.45 12.68 69.64
N VAL A 85 64.04 13.29 70.76
CA VAL A 85 62.66 13.15 71.28
C VAL A 85 61.64 13.71 70.29
N ARG A 86 61.92 14.85 69.64
CA ARG A 86 61.04 15.46 68.64
C ARG A 86 60.88 14.57 67.40
N VAL A 87 61.97 14.00 66.89
CA VAL A 87 61.95 13.07 65.75
C VAL A 87 61.24 11.76 66.10
N GLN A 88 61.49 11.19 67.29
CA GLN A 88 60.79 9.98 67.75
C GLN A 88 59.29 10.23 67.96
N ALA A 89 58.92 11.37 68.56
CA ALA A 89 57.52 11.76 68.71
C ALA A 89 56.83 11.94 67.34
N ARG A 90 57.52 12.54 66.37
CA ARG A 90 57.02 12.67 64.98
C ARG A 90 56.82 11.31 64.33
N GLN A 91 57.75 10.37 64.49
CA GLN A 91 57.64 9.00 63.97
C GLN A 91 56.45 8.25 64.57
N GLN A 92 56.26 8.31 65.90
CA GLN A 92 55.11 7.70 66.57
C GLN A 92 53.76 8.26 66.07
N VAL A 93 53.70 9.58 65.83
CA VAL A 93 52.52 10.21 65.24
C VAL A 93 52.28 9.68 63.81
N LEU A 94 53.31 9.60 62.96
CA LEU A 94 53.18 9.06 61.60
C LEU A 94 52.77 7.58 61.57
N GLU A 95 53.29 6.75 62.48
CA GLU A 95 52.87 5.35 62.64
C GLU A 95 51.39 5.23 63.03
N SER A 96 50.90 6.10 63.91
CA SER A 96 49.48 6.13 64.28
C SER A 96 48.58 6.49 63.08
N TRP A 97 49.02 7.37 62.19
CA TRP A 97 48.31 7.69 60.96
C TRP A 97 48.38 6.57 59.92
N MET A 98 49.48 5.80 59.89
CA MET A 98 49.60 4.62 59.03
C MET A 98 48.56 3.55 59.40
N GLN A 99 48.34 3.33 60.70
CA GLN A 99 47.30 2.42 61.19
C GLN A 99 45.90 2.91 60.76
N ARG A 100 45.59 4.20 60.94
CA ARG A 100 44.31 4.80 60.51
C ARG A 100 44.08 4.66 59.01
N HIS A 101 45.11 4.97 58.21
CA HIS A 101 45.09 4.78 56.76
C HIS A 101 44.77 3.32 56.40
N HIS A 102 45.43 2.34 57.03
CA HIS A 102 45.16 0.94 56.74
C HIS A 102 43.73 0.53 57.11
N THR A 103 43.25 0.90 58.31
CA THR A 103 41.88 0.59 58.74
C THR A 103 40.82 1.25 57.87
N PHE A 104 41.08 2.47 57.40
CA PHE A 104 40.17 3.18 56.51
C PHE A 104 40.12 2.50 55.13
N ARG A 105 41.27 2.18 54.54
CA ARG A 105 41.33 1.47 53.25
C ARG A 105 40.54 0.16 53.28
N THR A 106 40.77 -0.68 54.28
CA THR A 106 40.10 -1.98 54.35
C THR A 106 38.58 -1.84 54.51
N ALA A 107 38.12 -0.88 55.33
CA ALA A 107 36.69 -0.61 55.50
C ALA A 107 36.05 -0.08 54.20
N VAL A 108 36.71 0.85 53.53
CA VAL A 108 36.24 1.44 52.27
C VAL A 108 36.23 0.38 51.15
N ASP A 109 37.31 -0.37 50.99
CA ASP A 109 37.45 -1.45 50.00
C ASP A 109 36.30 -2.47 50.14
N GLN A 110 36.00 -2.91 51.37
CA GLN A 110 34.88 -3.83 51.65
C GLN A 110 33.53 -3.21 51.30
N SER A 111 33.30 -1.94 51.67
CA SER A 111 32.04 -1.26 51.39
C SER A 111 31.78 -1.09 49.89
N PHE A 112 32.82 -0.78 49.12
CA PHE A 112 32.71 -0.61 47.68
C PHE A 112 32.70 -1.95 46.93
N ALA A 113 33.34 -3.00 47.45
CA ALA A 113 33.17 -4.35 46.94
C ALA A 113 31.71 -4.81 47.07
N ALA A 114 31.07 -4.54 48.22
CA ALA A 114 29.65 -4.81 48.41
C ALA A 114 28.77 -4.00 47.43
N LYS A 115 29.01 -2.69 47.30
CA LYS A 115 28.29 -1.84 46.32
C LYS A 115 28.47 -2.30 44.87
N ALA A 116 29.69 -2.70 44.49
CA ALA A 116 29.98 -3.22 43.16
C ALA A 116 29.22 -4.52 42.87
N SER A 117 29.08 -5.40 43.87
CA SER A 117 28.29 -6.63 43.72
C SER A 117 26.79 -6.39 43.55
N GLN A 118 26.27 -5.28 44.09
CA GLN A 118 24.86 -4.86 43.99
C GLN A 118 24.58 -3.94 42.79
N LEU A 119 25.61 -3.60 42.02
CA LEU A 119 25.53 -2.63 40.93
C LEU A 119 24.54 -3.08 39.84
N THR A 120 24.54 -4.36 39.49
CA THR A 120 23.68 -4.92 38.43
C THR A 120 22.20 -4.80 38.78
N SER A 121 21.81 -5.12 40.01
CA SER A 121 20.42 -4.98 40.49
C SER A 121 20.02 -3.52 40.65
N SER A 122 20.90 -2.68 41.20
CA SER A 122 20.63 -1.24 41.35
C SER A 122 20.48 -0.52 40.01
N LEU A 123 21.26 -0.90 39.00
CA LEU A 123 21.12 -0.36 37.64
C LEU A 123 19.84 -0.85 36.98
N GLN A 124 19.45 -2.11 37.17
CA GLN A 124 18.17 -2.62 36.69
C GLN A 124 16.99 -1.85 37.30
N ASP A 125 17.04 -1.52 38.58
CA ASP A 125 15.99 -0.73 39.25
C ASP A 125 15.96 0.73 38.77
N GLU A 126 17.13 1.37 38.58
CA GLU A 126 17.24 2.74 38.03
C GLU A 126 16.72 2.80 36.58
N ILE A 127 16.96 1.75 35.80
CA ILE A 127 16.45 1.56 34.44
C ILE A 127 14.94 1.30 34.43
N LEU A 128 14.42 0.47 35.35
CA LEU A 128 12.99 0.18 35.47
C LEU A 128 12.21 1.41 35.94
N ALA A 129 12.77 2.22 36.83
CA ALA A 129 12.19 3.49 37.26
C ALA A 129 12.10 4.52 36.11
N ALA A 130 13.02 4.46 35.13
CA ALA A 130 12.95 5.26 33.92
C ALA A 130 11.92 4.74 32.89
N LYS A 131 11.48 3.48 33.02
CA LYS A 131 10.60 2.81 32.07
C LYS A 131 9.13 3.05 32.39
N ARG A 132 8.44 3.90 31.62
CA ARG A 132 6.97 3.80 31.47
C ARG A 132 6.69 2.72 30.43
N THR A 133 6.20 1.56 30.83
CA THR A 133 5.76 0.50 29.90
C THR A 133 4.53 0.96 29.12
N PRO A 134 4.58 1.01 27.77
CA PRO A 134 3.40 1.21 26.96
C PRO A 134 2.79 -0.14 26.57
N ASN A 135 1.47 -0.09 26.35
CA ASN A 135 0.59 -1.19 26.01
C ASN A 135 0.94 -1.82 24.64
N ASN A 136 0.66 -3.12 24.47
CA ASN A 136 1.17 -3.99 23.42
C ASN A 136 0.49 -3.81 22.02
N ASP A 137 -0.34 -2.78 21.85
CA ASP A 137 -1.21 -2.60 20.66
C ASP A 137 -0.77 -1.43 19.74
N SER A 138 0.50 -1.03 19.81
CA SER A 138 0.95 0.19 19.13
C SER A 138 1.51 -0.04 17.71
N THR A 139 1.21 0.90 16.81
CA THR A 139 1.65 0.91 15.39
C THR A 139 3.18 0.77 15.24
N GLU A 140 3.64 0.17 14.14
CA GLU A 140 5.06 -0.09 13.88
C GLU A 140 5.93 1.18 14.04
N ARG A 141 5.53 2.31 13.46
CA ARG A 141 6.25 3.60 13.62
C ARG A 141 6.35 4.06 15.08
N TRP A 142 5.36 3.74 15.91
CA TRP A 142 5.40 4.04 17.33
C TRP A 142 6.43 3.16 18.07
N GLN A 143 6.63 1.92 17.65
CA GLN A 143 7.62 1.03 18.24
C GLN A 143 9.07 1.49 17.97
N LEU A 144 9.42 1.93 16.75
CA LEU A 144 10.75 2.54 16.50
C LEU A 144 10.94 3.83 17.28
N TYR A 145 9.86 4.63 17.40
CA TYR A 145 9.88 5.83 18.21
C TYR A 145 10.17 5.50 19.68
N LEU A 146 9.54 4.46 20.24
CA LEU A 146 9.79 4.01 21.61
C LEU A 146 11.23 3.55 21.82
N ILE A 147 11.79 2.76 20.89
CA ILE A 147 13.20 2.33 20.96
C ILE A 147 14.14 3.53 20.94
N THR A 148 13.89 4.48 20.04
CA THR A 148 14.66 5.73 19.93
C THR A 148 14.55 6.57 21.20
N LYS A 149 13.35 6.65 21.78
CA LYS A 149 13.09 7.38 23.01
C LYS A 149 13.85 6.77 24.19
N GLU A 150 13.79 5.45 24.38
CA GLU A 150 14.52 4.75 25.45
C GLU A 150 16.03 4.95 25.29
N LYS A 151 16.55 4.88 24.05
CA LYS A 151 17.96 5.16 23.76
C LYS A 151 18.33 6.59 24.18
N ASN A 152 17.55 7.60 23.80
CA ASN A 152 17.83 9.00 24.13
C ASN A 152 17.82 9.25 25.65
N GLU A 153 16.94 8.58 26.39
CA GLU A 153 16.90 8.66 27.85
C GLU A 153 18.18 8.05 28.48
N ILE A 154 18.64 6.91 27.98
CA ILE A 154 19.90 6.27 28.40
C ILE A 154 21.11 7.13 28.05
N ASP A 155 21.17 7.68 26.84
CA ASP A 155 22.27 8.56 26.42
C ASP A 155 22.31 9.83 27.30
N GLY A 156 21.16 10.37 27.68
CA GLY A 156 21.07 11.46 28.65
C GLY A 156 21.55 11.07 30.07
N LEU A 157 21.35 9.82 30.49
CA LEU A 157 21.92 9.28 31.74
C LEU A 157 23.44 9.11 31.64
N ILE A 158 23.93 8.57 30.52
CA ILE A 158 25.36 8.42 30.25
C ILE A 158 26.06 9.78 30.31
N ALA A 159 25.49 10.81 29.65
CA ALA A 159 26.06 12.16 29.66
C ALA A 159 26.16 12.73 31.09
N ARG A 160 25.11 12.56 31.91
CA ARG A 160 25.12 13.00 33.31
C ARG A 160 26.16 12.26 34.14
N LYS A 161 26.18 10.92 34.09
CA LYS A 161 27.15 10.11 34.84
C LYS A 161 28.59 10.33 34.36
N THR A 162 28.80 10.62 33.09
CA THR A 162 30.12 10.98 32.54
C THR A 162 30.63 12.31 33.11
N SER A 163 29.74 13.31 33.22
CA SER A 163 30.07 14.57 33.91
C SER A 163 30.41 14.32 35.38
N GLU A 164 29.65 13.48 36.08
CA GLU A 164 29.93 13.12 37.47
C GLU A 164 31.26 12.37 37.63
N LEU A 165 31.54 11.41 36.74
CA LEU A 165 32.81 10.68 36.70
C LEU A 165 33.99 11.64 36.56
N SER A 166 33.88 12.67 35.70
CA SER A 166 34.94 13.66 35.53
C SER A 166 35.23 14.44 36.82
N ALA A 167 34.18 14.81 37.57
CA ALA A 167 34.31 15.51 38.85
C ALA A 167 34.88 14.60 39.95
N LYS A 168 34.49 13.32 39.98
CA LYS A 168 35.03 12.33 40.92
C LYS A 168 36.49 12.00 40.63
N ASN A 169 36.86 11.88 39.35
CA ASN A 169 38.26 11.73 38.96
C ASN A 169 39.10 12.94 39.43
N ALA A 170 38.64 14.17 39.20
CA ALA A 170 39.36 15.35 39.70
C ALA A 170 39.56 15.32 41.22
N SER A 171 38.55 14.87 41.97
CA SER A 171 38.62 14.70 43.43
C SER A 171 39.58 13.57 43.85
N ALA A 172 39.63 12.48 43.09
CA ALA A 172 40.54 11.35 43.31
C ALA A 172 42.03 11.73 43.17
N HIS A 173 42.33 12.77 42.38
CA HIS A 173 43.67 13.31 42.17
C HIS A 173 44.04 14.46 43.12
N ALA A 174 43.15 14.87 44.04
CA ALA A 174 43.34 16.07 44.84
C ALA A 174 44.46 15.99 45.89
N PHE A 175 44.85 14.78 46.32
CA PHE A 175 45.83 14.60 47.39
C PHE A 175 47.27 14.83 46.92
N ASP A 176 47.68 14.19 45.82
CA ASP A 176 49.06 14.23 45.30
C ASP A 176 49.15 14.21 43.76
N GLY A 177 48.05 14.53 43.06
CA GLY A 177 47.97 14.52 41.59
C GLY A 177 47.80 13.13 40.97
N HIS A 178 47.87 12.05 41.74
CA HIS A 178 47.74 10.68 41.25
C HIS A 178 46.47 10.02 41.79
N ASN A 179 46.04 8.92 41.15
CA ASN A 179 44.87 8.19 41.62
C ASN A 179 45.21 7.50 42.96
N ALA A 180 44.48 7.87 44.01
CA ALA A 180 44.71 7.41 45.38
C ALA A 180 44.72 5.88 45.56
N LEU A 181 44.05 5.10 44.69
CA LEU A 181 44.02 3.63 44.76
C LEU A 181 45.36 2.98 44.39
N VAL A 182 46.12 3.61 43.50
CA VAL A 182 47.37 3.05 42.95
C VAL A 182 48.58 3.41 43.83
N ARG A 183 48.40 4.30 44.82
CA ARG A 183 49.49 4.80 45.66
C ARG A 183 49.82 3.84 46.81
N SER A 184 51.12 3.71 47.06
CA SER A 184 51.66 2.89 48.14
C SER A 184 51.48 3.58 49.50
N ALA A 185 51.56 2.80 50.60
CA ALA A 185 51.55 3.37 51.94
C ALA A 185 52.74 4.31 52.20
N SER A 186 53.89 4.03 51.57
CA SER A 186 55.08 4.90 51.61
C SER A 186 54.86 6.23 50.89
N ASP A 187 54.19 6.21 49.73
CA ASP A 187 53.83 7.43 48.99
C ASP A 187 52.89 8.32 49.80
N TYR A 188 51.90 7.71 50.44
CA TYR A 188 50.96 8.39 51.32
C TYR A 188 51.69 9.08 52.48
N LEU A 189 52.60 8.39 53.17
CA LEU A 189 53.36 8.96 54.29
C LEU A 189 54.29 10.07 53.84
N ALA A 190 54.99 9.89 52.71
CA ALA A 190 55.88 10.90 52.15
C ALA A 190 55.12 12.20 51.80
N ARG A 191 53.90 12.07 51.27
CA ARG A 191 53.04 13.23 50.99
C ARG A 191 52.45 13.82 52.27
N LEU A 192 52.01 12.98 53.21
CA LEU A 192 51.40 13.43 54.46
C LEU A 192 52.39 14.26 55.30
N ASP A 193 53.67 13.87 55.33
CA ASP A 193 54.69 14.60 56.07
C ASP A 193 54.89 16.05 55.56
N GLN A 194 54.62 16.30 54.27
CA GLN A 194 54.66 17.65 53.66
C GLN A 194 53.59 18.60 54.22
N PHE A 195 52.54 18.10 54.90
CA PHE A 195 51.51 18.93 55.54
C PHE A 195 51.96 19.52 56.88
N GLY A 196 53.17 19.21 57.37
CA GLY A 196 53.71 19.79 58.60
C GLY A 196 52.85 19.44 59.83
N GLU A 197 52.33 20.45 60.51
CA GLU A 197 51.44 20.29 61.68
C GLU A 197 49.98 19.95 61.29
N ALA A 198 49.59 20.16 60.02
CA ALA A 198 48.23 19.95 59.53
C ALA A 198 47.97 18.52 59.04
N LEU A 199 48.54 17.50 59.71
CA LEU A 199 48.44 16.10 59.31
C LEU A 199 46.99 15.60 59.23
N GLY A 200 46.11 16.07 60.13
CA GLY A 200 44.69 15.71 60.10
C GLY A 200 43.98 16.19 58.84
N THR A 201 44.26 17.43 58.39
CA THR A 201 43.71 17.96 57.14
C THR A 201 44.25 17.21 55.93
N GLY A 202 45.55 16.88 55.92
CA GLY A 202 46.15 16.06 54.87
C GLY A 202 45.52 14.66 54.77
N HIS A 203 45.29 14.01 55.92
CA HIS A 203 44.60 12.71 55.96
C HIS A 203 43.18 12.82 55.44
N GLN A 204 42.43 13.83 55.84
CA GLN A 204 41.05 14.04 55.37
C GLN A 204 40.97 14.28 53.85
N ILE A 205 41.93 15.02 53.28
CA ILE A 205 42.03 15.18 51.82
C ILE A 205 42.30 13.83 51.15
N TRP A 206 43.17 13.01 51.72
CA TRP A 206 43.43 11.66 51.24
C TRP A 206 42.21 10.74 51.35
N GLU A 207 41.49 10.73 52.48
CA GLU A 207 40.27 9.94 52.69
C GLU A 207 39.21 10.29 51.63
N ASN A 208 39.03 11.59 51.37
CA ASN A 208 38.13 12.08 50.33
C ASN A 208 38.59 11.65 48.93
N ALA A 209 39.89 11.72 48.64
CA ALA A 209 40.45 11.29 47.36
C ALA A 209 40.33 9.77 47.16
N TYR A 210 40.54 8.97 48.20
CA TYR A 210 40.43 7.50 48.17
C TYR A 210 38.96 7.06 47.96
N ASN A 211 38.02 7.67 48.67
CA ASN A 211 36.58 7.46 48.45
C ASN A 211 36.16 7.88 47.03
N ALA A 212 36.58 9.06 46.57
CA ALA A 212 36.25 9.55 45.23
C ALA A 212 36.80 8.64 44.12
N ALA A 213 37.95 8.00 44.33
CA ALA A 213 38.52 7.04 43.38
C ALA A 213 37.68 5.75 43.26
N HIS A 214 37.14 5.23 44.37
CA HIS A 214 36.20 4.11 44.32
C HIS A 214 34.86 4.49 43.66
N GLU A 215 34.34 5.68 43.96
CA GLU A 215 33.13 6.19 43.31
C GLU A 215 33.33 6.38 41.80
N ALA A 216 34.50 6.84 41.38
CA ALA A 216 34.87 6.93 39.97
C ALA A 216 34.89 5.56 39.27
N ASN A 217 35.45 4.53 39.91
CA ASN A 217 35.42 3.16 39.38
C ASN A 217 33.98 2.62 39.26
N LEU A 218 33.12 2.90 40.24
CA LEU A 218 31.71 2.50 40.20
C LEU A 218 30.96 3.21 39.07
N LEU A 219 31.12 4.52 38.93
CA LEU A 219 30.53 5.32 37.84
C LEU A 219 31.01 4.84 36.48
N SER A 220 32.30 4.49 36.33
CA SER A 220 32.85 3.91 35.11
C SER A 220 32.16 2.59 34.74
N ALA A 221 31.98 1.69 35.71
CA ALA A 221 31.24 0.43 35.49
C ALA A 221 29.77 0.67 35.10
N GLN A 222 29.10 1.66 35.71
CA GLN A 222 27.72 2.05 35.33
C GLN A 222 27.65 2.60 33.90
N ILE A 223 28.58 3.47 33.52
CA ILE A 223 28.65 4.04 32.16
C ILE A 223 28.85 2.93 31.14
N ASN A 224 29.72 1.96 31.40
CA ASN A 224 29.95 0.83 30.50
C ASN A 224 28.66 0.01 30.29
N ALA A 225 27.96 -0.35 31.37
CA ALA A 225 26.70 -1.10 31.28
C ALA A 225 25.60 -0.31 30.52
N LEU A 226 25.46 0.99 30.79
CA LEU A 226 24.52 1.85 30.06
C LEU A 226 24.90 2.00 28.58
N THR A 227 26.19 2.08 28.28
CA THR A 227 26.72 2.16 26.91
C THR A 227 26.41 0.89 26.14
N GLU A 228 26.70 -0.28 26.71
CA GLU A 228 26.33 -1.58 26.12
C GLU A 228 24.84 -1.63 25.79
N LYS A 229 23.97 -1.18 26.70
CA LYS A 229 22.52 -1.11 26.47
C LYS A 229 22.16 -0.13 25.34
N SER A 230 22.74 1.06 25.29
CA SER A 230 22.52 2.04 24.20
C SER A 230 22.93 1.46 22.84
N THR A 231 24.06 0.73 22.77
CA THR A 231 24.47 0.05 21.53
C THR A 231 23.52 -1.09 21.15
N ALA A 232 22.98 -1.83 22.13
CA ALA A 232 22.01 -2.89 21.88
C ALA A 232 20.69 -2.34 21.35
N LEU A 233 20.19 -1.23 21.90
CA LEU A 233 19.01 -0.53 21.40
C LEU A 233 19.22 0.00 19.97
N SER A 234 20.43 0.49 19.68
CA SER A 234 20.78 0.95 18.32
C SER A 234 20.76 -0.20 17.31
N ARG A 235 21.31 -1.37 17.67
CA ARG A 235 21.23 -2.59 16.86
C ARG A 235 19.79 -3.03 16.65
N HIS A 236 19.00 -3.08 17.73
CA HIS A 236 17.60 -3.47 17.66
C HIS A 236 16.78 -2.53 16.76
N HIS A 237 17.00 -1.21 16.85
CA HIS A 237 16.36 -0.23 15.96
C HIS A 237 16.72 -0.50 14.49
N ALA A 238 18.00 -0.74 14.18
CA ALA A 238 18.46 -1.00 12.83
C ALA A 238 17.84 -2.30 12.27
N GLU A 239 17.84 -3.37 13.07
CA GLU A 239 17.21 -4.66 12.72
C GLU A 239 15.71 -4.49 12.43
N GLN A 240 14.96 -3.82 13.31
CA GLN A 240 13.53 -3.56 13.10
C GLN A 240 13.26 -2.71 11.85
N THR A 241 14.10 -1.70 11.60
CA THR A 241 13.97 -0.85 10.40
C THR A 241 14.12 -1.66 9.11
N ILE A 242 15.03 -2.63 9.07
CA ILE A 242 15.24 -3.50 7.90
C ILE A 242 14.01 -4.38 7.68
N VAL A 243 13.56 -5.09 8.73
CA VAL A 243 12.39 -5.98 8.67
C VAL A 243 11.14 -5.24 8.16
N TRP A 244 10.94 -4.00 8.59
CA TRP A 244 9.77 -3.23 8.16
C TRP A 244 9.88 -2.72 6.74
N ARG A 245 11.07 -2.29 6.30
CA ARG A 245 11.30 -1.94 4.89
C ARG A 245 11.04 -3.13 3.97
N GLU A 246 11.44 -4.33 4.38
CA GLU A 246 11.17 -5.56 3.64
C GLU A 246 9.65 -5.85 3.57
N ARG A 247 8.94 -5.73 4.69
CA ARG A 247 7.47 -5.88 4.71
C ARG A 247 6.76 -4.84 3.84
N GLU A 248 7.15 -3.57 3.93
CA GLU A 248 6.61 -2.49 3.09
C GLU A 248 6.89 -2.76 1.61
N ALA A 249 8.09 -3.26 1.27
CA ALA A 249 8.44 -3.63 -0.10
C ALA A 249 7.58 -4.79 -0.61
N VAL A 250 7.31 -5.81 0.20
CA VAL A 250 6.42 -6.94 -0.17
C VAL A 250 4.99 -6.45 -0.40
N VAL A 251 4.46 -5.59 0.48
CA VAL A 251 3.12 -4.99 0.30
C VAL A 251 3.08 -4.14 -0.96
N ALA A 252 4.08 -3.29 -1.19
CA ALA A 252 4.15 -2.46 -2.39
C ALA A 252 4.26 -3.29 -3.68
N GLN A 253 5.02 -4.38 -3.66
CA GLN A 253 5.14 -5.30 -4.80
C GLN A 253 3.81 -6.01 -5.06
N ARG A 254 3.12 -6.49 -4.01
CA ARG A 254 1.79 -7.08 -4.11
C ARG A 254 0.77 -6.09 -4.70
N ASP A 255 0.76 -4.85 -4.21
CA ASP A 255 -0.15 -3.81 -4.71
C ASP A 255 0.18 -3.42 -6.16
N ALA A 256 1.45 -3.40 -6.55
CA ALA A 256 1.85 -3.20 -7.94
C ALA A 256 1.38 -4.35 -8.84
N HIS A 257 1.50 -5.60 -8.37
CA HIS A 257 1.03 -6.77 -9.11
C HIS A 257 -0.50 -6.78 -9.27
N ILE A 258 -1.25 -6.44 -8.22
CA ILE A 258 -2.71 -6.31 -8.28
C ILE A 258 -3.10 -5.24 -9.31
N ARG A 259 -2.47 -4.06 -9.27
CA ARG A 259 -2.75 -2.99 -10.24
C ARG A 259 -2.42 -3.39 -11.67
N PHE A 260 -1.28 -4.05 -11.89
CA PHE A 260 -0.92 -4.57 -13.20
C PHE A 260 -1.96 -5.56 -13.74
N LYS A 261 -2.39 -6.50 -12.91
CA LYS A 261 -3.43 -7.47 -13.27
C LYS A 261 -4.76 -6.77 -13.60
N GLN A 262 -5.20 -5.83 -12.77
CA GLN A 262 -6.42 -5.06 -13.01
C GLN A 262 -6.38 -4.32 -14.35
N GLN A 263 -5.24 -3.70 -14.69
CA GLN A 263 -5.03 -3.01 -15.95
C GLN A 263 -5.06 -4.00 -17.13
N ALA A 264 -4.35 -5.12 -17.05
CA ALA A 264 -4.34 -6.14 -18.10
C ALA A 264 -5.73 -6.75 -18.34
N ASP A 265 -6.50 -6.99 -17.27
CA ASP A 265 -7.87 -7.47 -17.34
C ASP A 265 -8.80 -6.41 -17.96
N ALA A 266 -8.60 -5.12 -17.65
CA ALA A 266 -9.34 -4.01 -18.25
C ALA A 266 -9.06 -3.87 -19.75
N ASP A 267 -7.79 -3.90 -20.14
CA ASP A 267 -7.38 -3.82 -21.55
C ASP A 267 -7.93 -5.02 -22.34
N SER A 268 -7.87 -6.22 -21.76
CA SER A 268 -8.47 -7.42 -22.35
C SER A 268 -9.99 -7.33 -22.53
N ARG A 269 -10.70 -6.64 -21.62
CA ARG A 269 -12.14 -6.38 -21.77
C ARG A 269 -12.41 -5.40 -22.90
N ILE A 270 -11.66 -4.30 -22.95
CA ILE A 270 -11.80 -3.27 -23.99
C ILE A 270 -11.53 -3.87 -25.37
N GLU A 271 -10.47 -4.66 -25.53
CA GLU A 271 -10.17 -5.32 -26.80
C GLU A 271 -11.23 -6.34 -27.19
N ARG A 272 -11.82 -7.09 -26.24
CA ARG A 272 -12.97 -7.96 -26.54
C ARG A 272 -14.18 -7.18 -27.03
N VAL A 273 -14.52 -6.06 -26.39
CA VAL A 273 -15.61 -5.18 -26.83
C VAL A 273 -15.30 -4.59 -28.20
N ARG A 274 -14.06 -4.18 -28.44
CA ARG A 274 -13.60 -3.65 -29.73
C ARG A 274 -13.76 -4.68 -30.84
N GLN A 275 -13.30 -5.91 -30.62
CA GLN A 275 -13.44 -7.02 -31.56
C GLN A 275 -14.91 -7.33 -31.84
N ALA A 276 -15.75 -7.40 -30.81
CA ALA A 276 -17.20 -7.62 -30.97
C ALA A 276 -17.91 -6.50 -31.74
N ASN A 277 -17.37 -5.28 -31.71
CA ASN A 277 -17.88 -4.12 -32.44
C ASN A 277 -17.14 -3.83 -33.75
N THR A 278 -16.25 -4.73 -34.19
CA THR A 278 -15.55 -4.62 -35.47
C THR A 278 -16.29 -5.42 -36.54
N LEU A 279 -16.73 -4.75 -37.61
CA LEU A 279 -17.34 -5.37 -38.77
C LEU A 279 -16.33 -5.45 -39.91
N THR A 280 -16.18 -6.64 -40.48
CA THR A 280 -15.28 -6.87 -41.62
C THR A 280 -16.05 -6.76 -42.92
N VAL A 281 -15.54 -5.97 -43.86
CA VAL A 281 -16.19 -5.67 -45.15
C VAL A 281 -15.22 -5.86 -46.31
N PRO A 282 -15.51 -6.74 -47.29
CA PRO A 282 -14.71 -6.83 -48.51
C PRO A 282 -14.76 -5.54 -49.35
N VAL A 283 -13.66 -5.21 -50.03
CA VAL A 283 -13.59 -4.04 -50.93
C VAL A 283 -14.66 -4.10 -52.03
N THR A 284 -14.90 -5.28 -52.64
CA THR A 284 -15.98 -5.40 -53.64
C THR A 284 -17.35 -5.15 -53.04
N ALA A 285 -17.62 -5.67 -51.84
CA ALA A 285 -18.89 -5.47 -51.16
C ALA A 285 -19.17 -3.96 -50.96
N LEU A 286 -18.17 -3.24 -50.47
CA LEU A 286 -18.26 -1.80 -50.25
C LEU A 286 -18.41 -1.00 -51.56
N ALA A 287 -17.75 -1.44 -52.64
CA ALA A 287 -17.86 -0.82 -53.96
C ALA A 287 -19.28 -0.92 -54.56
N HIS A 288 -20.05 -1.95 -54.19
CA HIS A 288 -21.45 -2.08 -54.61
C HIS A 288 -22.40 -1.21 -53.77
N GLY A 289 -21.99 -0.73 -52.60
CA GLY A 289 -22.75 0.20 -51.75
C GLY A 289 -23.83 -0.45 -50.89
N GLY A 290 -24.86 -1.04 -51.51
CA GLY A 290 -25.97 -1.72 -50.82
C GLY A 290 -25.56 -3.02 -50.13
N MET A 291 -25.48 -3.04 -48.79
CA MET A 291 -25.11 -4.24 -48.04
C MET A 291 -25.97 -4.45 -46.78
N ILE A 292 -26.08 -5.71 -46.38
CA ILE A 292 -26.58 -6.12 -45.07
C ILE A 292 -25.44 -6.84 -44.35
N LEU A 293 -25.08 -6.33 -43.19
CA LEU A 293 -23.93 -6.76 -42.41
C LEU A 293 -24.38 -7.63 -41.24
N SER A 294 -23.89 -8.87 -41.21
CA SER A 294 -24.05 -9.81 -40.10
C SER A 294 -22.68 -10.21 -39.51
N GLN A 295 -22.67 -10.80 -38.30
CA GLN A 295 -21.43 -11.17 -37.61
C GLN A 295 -20.58 -12.20 -38.38
N GLU A 296 -21.23 -13.07 -39.17
CA GLU A 296 -20.60 -14.20 -39.86
C GLU A 296 -20.51 -14.02 -41.38
N ALA A 297 -21.26 -13.08 -41.95
CA ALA A 297 -21.28 -12.85 -43.39
C ALA A 297 -21.65 -11.41 -43.78
N VAL A 298 -20.99 -10.90 -44.80
CA VAL A 298 -21.46 -9.75 -45.59
C VAL A 298 -22.31 -10.27 -46.73
N HIS A 299 -23.60 -9.94 -46.76
CA HIS A 299 -24.49 -10.38 -47.81
C HIS A 299 -24.52 -9.35 -48.94
N VAL A 300 -23.85 -9.66 -50.06
CA VAL A 300 -23.79 -8.81 -51.27
C VAL A 300 -24.22 -9.63 -52.49
N ALA A 301 -25.49 -10.00 -52.56
CA ALA A 301 -26.05 -10.35 -53.86
C ALA A 301 -26.33 -9.02 -54.60
N LYS A 302 -25.75 -8.83 -55.79
CA LYS A 302 -25.89 -7.59 -56.58
C LYS A 302 -27.34 -7.15 -56.79
N GLU A 303 -28.26 -8.11 -56.94
CA GLU A 303 -29.69 -7.87 -57.07
C GLU A 303 -30.33 -7.36 -55.76
N VAL A 304 -29.86 -7.86 -54.61
CA VAL A 304 -30.30 -7.45 -53.27
C VAL A 304 -29.80 -6.03 -52.95
N ALA A 305 -28.55 -5.73 -53.31
CA ALA A 305 -27.96 -4.39 -53.18
C ALA A 305 -28.78 -3.35 -53.96
N ALA A 306 -29.01 -3.58 -55.25
CA ALA A 306 -29.77 -2.67 -56.10
C ALA A 306 -31.24 -2.50 -55.66
N ALA A 307 -31.88 -3.57 -55.16
CA ALA A 307 -33.24 -3.50 -54.64
C ALA A 307 -33.33 -2.67 -53.36
N LEU A 308 -32.39 -2.84 -52.43
CA LEU A 308 -32.30 -2.05 -51.21
C LEU A 308 -32.05 -0.57 -51.51
N GLU A 309 -31.08 -0.27 -52.38
CA GLU A 309 -30.77 1.10 -52.81
C GLU A 309 -31.98 1.79 -53.41
N LYS A 310 -32.67 1.13 -54.34
CA LYS A 310 -33.87 1.67 -54.97
C LYS A 310 -35.02 1.88 -53.98
N ALA A 311 -35.17 0.98 -53.00
CA ALA A 311 -36.18 1.12 -51.95
C ALA A 311 -35.87 2.34 -51.06
N VAL A 312 -34.62 2.47 -50.61
CA VAL A 312 -34.17 3.62 -49.80
C VAL A 312 -34.35 4.92 -50.58
N GLN A 313 -33.93 4.97 -51.84
CA GLN A 313 -34.08 6.16 -52.67
C GLN A 313 -35.55 6.54 -52.87
N ALA A 314 -36.43 5.57 -53.17
CA ALA A 314 -37.86 5.83 -53.28
C ALA A 314 -38.46 6.35 -51.97
N ALA A 315 -38.06 5.78 -50.82
CA ALA A 315 -38.48 6.26 -49.52
C ALA A 315 -37.97 7.70 -49.25
N ALA A 316 -36.70 7.99 -49.53
CA ALA A 316 -36.12 9.32 -49.38
C ALA A 316 -36.86 10.36 -50.24
N ASP A 317 -37.08 10.08 -51.54
CA ASP A 317 -37.83 10.95 -52.45
C ASP A 317 -39.25 11.23 -51.92
N THR A 318 -39.94 10.21 -51.39
CA THR A 318 -41.27 10.40 -50.80
C THR A 318 -41.26 11.20 -49.50
N LEU A 319 -40.24 11.05 -48.65
CA LEU A 319 -40.08 11.86 -47.44
C LEU A 319 -39.93 13.35 -47.81
N ILE A 320 -39.12 13.65 -48.83
CA ILE A 320 -38.92 15.00 -49.35
C ILE A 320 -40.24 15.60 -49.83
N ASP A 321 -41.01 14.84 -50.61
CA ASP A 321 -42.29 15.32 -51.13
C ASP A 321 -43.32 15.57 -50.01
N VAL A 322 -43.34 14.75 -48.96
CA VAL A 322 -44.23 14.98 -47.81
C VAL A 322 -43.77 16.18 -46.96
N LEU A 323 -42.46 16.38 -46.78
CA LEU A 323 -41.92 17.56 -46.08
C LEU A 323 -42.31 18.87 -46.78
N ARG A 324 -42.31 18.89 -48.11
CA ARG A 324 -42.76 20.07 -48.91
C ARG A 324 -44.23 20.44 -48.67
N ILE A 325 -45.05 19.51 -48.19
CA ILE A 325 -46.48 19.72 -47.91
C ILE A 325 -46.71 20.28 -46.49
N GLY A 326 -45.65 20.43 -45.68
CA GLY A 326 -45.71 21.14 -44.39
C GLY A 326 -46.23 20.31 -43.22
N ALA A 327 -46.14 18.98 -43.27
CA ALA A 327 -46.41 18.11 -42.13
C ALA A 327 -45.41 18.41 -40.98
N ARG A 328 -45.93 18.62 -39.75
CA ARG A 328 -45.12 19.01 -38.57
C ARG A 328 -44.38 17.84 -37.92
N THR A 329 -44.80 16.61 -38.20
CA THR A 329 -44.16 15.37 -37.72
C THR A 329 -43.54 14.67 -38.93
N GLY A 330 -42.25 14.33 -38.82
CA GLY A 330 -41.53 13.66 -39.89
C GLY A 330 -42.17 12.30 -40.19
N PRO A 331 -42.61 12.03 -41.43
CA PRO A 331 -43.12 10.71 -41.79
C PRO A 331 -42.03 9.62 -41.65
N VAL A 332 -42.49 8.39 -41.47
CA VAL A 332 -41.69 7.16 -41.38
C VAL A 332 -42.13 6.20 -42.46
N PHE A 333 -41.17 5.54 -43.11
CA PHE A 333 -41.41 4.45 -44.05
C PHE A 333 -40.62 3.22 -43.65
N VAL A 334 -41.25 2.05 -43.73
CA VAL A 334 -40.50 0.78 -43.71
C VAL A 334 -40.14 0.44 -45.16
N THR A 335 -38.85 0.45 -45.47
CA THR A 335 -38.38 0.33 -46.86
C THR A 335 -37.96 -1.09 -47.22
N ALA A 336 -37.52 -1.86 -46.23
CA ALA A 336 -37.04 -3.22 -46.43
C ALA A 336 -37.11 -4.05 -45.14
N MET A 337 -37.21 -5.37 -45.30
CA MET A 337 -37.09 -6.35 -44.23
C MET A 337 -36.07 -7.42 -44.61
N VAL A 338 -35.15 -7.70 -43.71
CA VAL A 338 -34.16 -8.77 -43.83
C VAL A 338 -34.66 -9.96 -43.04
N TYR A 339 -34.96 -11.08 -43.72
CA TYR A 339 -35.39 -12.31 -43.07
C TYR A 339 -34.22 -13.21 -42.69
N SER A 340 -34.28 -13.77 -41.48
CA SER A 340 -33.47 -14.92 -41.08
C SER A 340 -34.33 -16.18 -41.21
N PRO A 341 -33.92 -17.23 -41.97
CA PRO A 341 -34.75 -18.41 -42.17
C PRO A 341 -35.16 -19.06 -40.84
N THR A 342 -36.45 -19.37 -40.71
CA THR A 342 -36.99 -20.29 -39.70
C THR A 342 -36.94 -21.75 -40.18
N LEU A 343 -36.88 -21.98 -41.50
CA LEU A 343 -36.82 -23.31 -42.10
C LEU A 343 -35.38 -23.75 -42.33
N GLY A 344 -34.75 -24.29 -41.29
CA GLY A 344 -33.44 -24.96 -41.39
C GLY A 344 -32.82 -25.28 -40.03
N ASN A 345 -33.12 -24.45 -39.03
CA ASN A 345 -32.55 -24.51 -37.69
C ASN A 345 -33.47 -23.76 -36.72
N GLY A 346 -34.65 -24.33 -36.44
CA GLY A 346 -35.63 -23.84 -35.45
C GLY A 346 -35.11 -23.74 -34.00
N GLU A 347 -33.82 -23.95 -33.78
CA GLU A 347 -33.08 -23.93 -32.51
C GLU A 347 -32.72 -22.50 -32.05
N LEU A 348 -32.65 -21.51 -32.94
CA LEU A 348 -32.23 -20.16 -32.56
C LEU A 348 -33.37 -19.39 -31.88
N THR A 349 -33.13 -18.90 -30.67
CA THR A 349 -34.07 -18.02 -29.95
C THR A 349 -34.20 -16.67 -30.67
N PRO A 350 -35.32 -15.92 -30.49
CA PRO A 350 -35.46 -14.57 -31.01
C PRO A 350 -34.29 -13.65 -30.63
N GLU A 351 -33.70 -13.82 -29.44
CA GLU A 351 -32.53 -13.07 -28.98
C GLU A 351 -31.27 -13.42 -29.77
N GLN A 352 -31.08 -14.69 -30.10
CA GLN A 352 -29.95 -15.14 -30.92
C GLN A 352 -30.08 -14.64 -32.35
N ARG A 353 -31.28 -14.64 -32.94
CA ARG A 353 -31.52 -14.06 -34.28
C ARG A 353 -31.28 -12.56 -34.32
N ARG A 354 -31.72 -11.84 -33.28
CA ARG A 354 -31.48 -10.39 -33.14
C ARG A 354 -29.99 -10.02 -33.13
N ARG A 355 -29.12 -10.92 -32.65
CA ARG A 355 -27.67 -10.71 -32.64
C ARG A 355 -27.01 -10.87 -34.00
N LEU A 356 -27.68 -11.50 -34.98
CA LEU A 356 -27.10 -11.73 -36.29
C LEU A 356 -27.06 -10.45 -37.13
N PHE A 357 -27.98 -9.51 -36.94
CA PHE A 357 -28.01 -8.25 -37.70
C PHE A 357 -27.20 -7.15 -37.01
N HIS A 358 -26.20 -6.59 -37.70
CA HIS A 358 -25.34 -5.55 -37.15
C HIS A 358 -25.52 -4.18 -37.82
N ALA A 359 -25.65 -4.13 -39.14
CA ALA A 359 -25.77 -2.87 -39.86
C ALA A 359 -26.37 -3.03 -41.26
N VAL A 360 -26.86 -1.92 -41.80
CA VAL A 360 -27.26 -1.76 -43.21
C VAL A 360 -26.40 -0.67 -43.85
N SER A 361 -26.02 -0.84 -45.10
CA SER A 361 -25.35 0.20 -45.87
C SER A 361 -26.03 0.47 -47.21
N VAL A 362 -25.90 1.71 -47.68
CA VAL A 362 -26.27 2.16 -49.03
C VAL A 362 -25.27 3.21 -49.52
N PRO A 363 -25.09 3.42 -50.83
CA PRO A 363 -24.34 4.56 -51.34
C PRO A 363 -24.93 5.88 -50.79
N ALA A 364 -24.09 6.85 -50.48
CA ALA A 364 -24.55 8.16 -49.99
C ALA A 364 -25.53 8.85 -50.96
N GLN A 365 -25.43 8.55 -52.27
CA GLN A 365 -26.32 9.04 -53.32
C GLN A 365 -27.77 8.57 -53.14
N ALA A 366 -28.00 7.42 -52.49
CA ALA A 366 -29.35 6.94 -52.19
C ALA A 366 -30.09 7.82 -51.18
N LEU A 367 -29.36 8.67 -50.43
CA LEU A 367 -29.90 9.68 -49.51
C LEU A 367 -29.83 11.10 -50.09
N GLY A 368 -29.61 11.24 -51.40
CA GLY A 368 -29.52 12.55 -52.07
C GLY A 368 -28.16 13.24 -51.99
N LEU A 369 -27.13 12.59 -51.45
CA LEU A 369 -25.77 13.14 -51.35
C LEU A 369 -24.91 12.76 -52.57
N TYR A 370 -24.86 13.65 -53.56
CA TYR A 370 -24.18 13.39 -54.83
C TYR A 370 -22.74 13.93 -54.91
N ASP A 371 -22.41 14.99 -54.16
CA ASP A 371 -21.08 15.61 -54.21
C ASP A 371 -20.07 14.83 -53.36
N ARG A 372 -19.32 13.95 -54.02
CA ARG A 372 -18.26 13.16 -53.40
C ARG A 372 -17.11 14.03 -52.86
N GLN A 373 -16.80 15.14 -53.53
CA GLN A 373 -15.66 15.98 -53.17
C GLN A 373 -15.99 16.83 -51.94
N GLU A 374 -17.24 17.28 -51.83
CA GLU A 374 -17.77 17.89 -50.61
C GLU A 374 -17.71 16.91 -49.44
N LEU A 375 -18.25 15.68 -49.59
CA LEU A 375 -18.19 14.66 -48.53
C LEU A 375 -16.76 14.34 -48.11
N GLN A 376 -15.82 14.25 -49.06
CA GLN A 376 -14.40 14.06 -48.75
C GLN A 376 -13.85 15.25 -47.94
N THR A 377 -14.19 16.48 -48.30
CA THR A 377 -13.75 17.70 -47.58
C THR A 377 -14.32 17.73 -46.16
N ILE A 378 -15.57 17.32 -45.98
CA ILE A 378 -16.21 17.19 -44.66
C ILE A 378 -15.49 16.10 -43.84
N ALA A 379 -15.18 14.95 -44.44
CA ALA A 379 -14.45 13.87 -43.78
C ALA A 379 -13.04 14.30 -43.33
N ASP A 380 -12.32 15.03 -44.19
CA ASP A 380 -10.99 15.58 -43.90
C ASP A 380 -11.02 16.59 -42.74
N ALA A 381 -12.14 17.29 -42.57
CA ALA A 381 -12.38 18.21 -41.46
C ALA A 381 -12.95 17.54 -40.19
N GLY A 382 -13.28 16.25 -40.23
CA GLY A 382 -13.99 15.54 -39.15
C GLY A 382 -15.39 16.10 -38.90
N GLY A 383 -16.05 16.58 -39.96
CA GLY A 383 -17.35 17.24 -39.90
C GLY A 383 -18.55 16.29 -39.98
N GLN A 384 -19.73 16.89 -40.10
CA GLN A 384 -21.00 16.20 -40.26
C GLN A 384 -21.71 16.72 -41.51
N ALA A 385 -22.33 15.84 -42.28
CA ALA A 385 -23.18 16.20 -43.41
C ALA A 385 -24.64 16.25 -42.96
N GLU A 386 -25.40 17.23 -43.46
CA GLU A 386 -26.85 17.26 -43.27
C GLU A 386 -27.53 16.32 -44.27
N VAL A 387 -28.40 15.45 -43.76
CA VAL A 387 -29.24 14.56 -44.57
C VAL A 387 -30.71 14.83 -44.29
N GLU A 388 -31.55 14.66 -45.30
CA GLU A 388 -33.01 14.84 -45.19
C GLU A 388 -33.69 13.58 -44.65
N SER A 389 -33.05 12.41 -44.78
CA SER A 389 -33.55 11.14 -44.24
C SER A 389 -32.42 10.29 -43.67
N ARG A 390 -32.73 9.51 -42.63
CA ARG A 390 -31.82 8.55 -41.99
C ARG A 390 -32.44 7.17 -41.94
N LEU A 391 -31.59 6.15 -41.92
CA LEU A 391 -32.04 4.76 -41.79
C LEU A 391 -31.92 4.30 -40.35
N LYS A 392 -32.94 3.59 -39.87
CA LYS A 392 -32.96 2.93 -38.58
C LYS A 392 -33.23 1.43 -38.78
N PRO A 393 -32.23 0.57 -38.57
CA PRO A 393 -32.48 -0.86 -38.44
C PRO A 393 -33.17 -1.17 -37.11
N VAL A 394 -34.28 -1.89 -37.15
CA VAL A 394 -35.05 -2.34 -35.98
C VAL A 394 -35.16 -3.85 -35.99
N ALA A 395 -34.71 -4.48 -34.92
CA ALA A 395 -34.74 -5.93 -34.80
C ALA A 395 -36.17 -6.42 -34.48
N ILE A 396 -36.64 -7.43 -35.21
CA ILE A 396 -37.96 -8.06 -35.07
C ILE A 396 -37.79 -9.58 -34.92
N PRO A 397 -38.79 -10.33 -34.41
CA PRO A 397 -38.65 -11.78 -34.16
C PRO A 397 -38.22 -12.61 -35.39
N GLU A 398 -38.61 -12.15 -36.58
CA GLU A 398 -38.36 -12.77 -37.88
C GLU A 398 -37.06 -12.28 -38.57
N GLY A 399 -36.39 -11.26 -38.02
CA GLY A 399 -35.20 -10.65 -38.64
C GLY A 399 -34.99 -9.17 -38.29
N ALA A 400 -34.82 -8.31 -39.29
CA ALA A 400 -34.65 -6.87 -39.08
C ALA A 400 -35.44 -6.05 -40.11
N ALA A 401 -36.15 -5.02 -39.67
CA ALA A 401 -36.78 -4.02 -40.52
C ALA A 401 -35.83 -2.82 -40.69
N ILE A 402 -35.75 -2.28 -41.91
CA ILE A 402 -34.98 -1.07 -42.23
C ILE A 402 -36.00 0.05 -42.44
N ILE A 403 -35.98 1.02 -41.53
CA ILE A 403 -36.92 2.12 -41.49
C ILE A 403 -36.22 3.39 -42.00
N ALA A 404 -36.80 4.05 -43.00
CA ALA A 404 -36.38 5.39 -43.41
C ALA A 404 -37.22 6.43 -42.66
N VAL A 405 -36.55 7.38 -42.00
CA VAL A 405 -37.18 8.41 -41.17
C VAL A 405 -36.74 9.78 -41.65
N SER A 406 -37.67 10.74 -41.70
CA SER A 406 -37.35 12.15 -41.95
C SER A 406 -36.43 12.71 -40.88
N ALA A 407 -35.39 13.43 -41.27
CA ALA A 407 -34.50 14.14 -40.36
C ALA A 407 -34.78 15.66 -40.35
N GLY A 408 -34.24 16.37 -39.35
CA GLY A 408 -34.43 17.82 -39.16
C GLY A 408 -35.54 18.21 -38.17
N GLY A 409 -36.16 17.23 -37.50
CA GLY A 409 -37.13 17.40 -36.42
C GLY A 409 -36.65 16.73 -35.13
N ASP A 410 -37.42 15.77 -34.61
CA ASP A 410 -37.02 14.96 -33.44
C ASP A 410 -35.82 14.03 -33.72
N VAL A 411 -35.49 13.82 -35.00
CA VAL A 411 -34.29 13.11 -35.46
C VAL A 411 -33.30 14.12 -36.03
N ASP A 412 -32.08 14.16 -35.49
CA ASP A 412 -31.01 15.04 -35.95
C ASP A 412 -30.65 14.75 -37.42
N SER A 413 -30.54 15.80 -38.24
CA SER A 413 -30.14 15.71 -39.65
C SER A 413 -28.64 15.54 -39.85
N ARG A 414 -27.81 15.76 -38.83
CA ARG A 414 -26.36 15.71 -38.97
C ARG A 414 -25.84 14.28 -38.81
N VAL A 415 -25.14 13.81 -39.84
CA VAL A 415 -24.50 12.48 -39.89
C VAL A 415 -22.98 12.66 -39.97
N PRO A 416 -22.20 12.01 -39.09
CA PRO A 416 -20.74 12.05 -39.14
C PRO A 416 -20.20 11.55 -40.48
N VAL A 417 -19.25 12.28 -41.07
CA VAL A 417 -18.51 11.84 -42.27
C VAL A 417 -17.09 11.48 -41.86
N ILE A 418 -16.66 10.27 -42.16
CA ILE A 418 -15.48 9.64 -41.57
C ILE A 418 -14.57 9.12 -42.67
N ASN A 419 -13.29 9.44 -42.59
CA ASN A 419 -12.28 8.87 -43.47
C ASN A 419 -11.86 7.48 -42.98
N ALA A 420 -11.78 6.53 -43.91
CA ALA A 420 -11.08 5.29 -43.63
C ALA A 420 -9.57 5.52 -43.67
N VAL A 421 -8.88 5.13 -42.61
CA VAL A 421 -7.45 5.30 -42.40
C VAL A 421 -6.73 4.00 -42.77
N LEU A 422 -5.69 4.11 -43.59
CA LEU A 422 -4.82 2.97 -43.91
C LEU A 422 -3.97 2.64 -42.68
N ASP A 423 -4.14 1.44 -42.14
CA ASP A 423 -3.24 0.92 -41.11
C ASP A 423 -1.93 0.44 -41.79
N PRO A 424 -0.78 1.06 -41.49
CA PRO A 424 0.48 0.69 -42.12
C PRO A 424 0.98 -0.71 -41.73
N LEU A 425 0.50 -1.28 -40.63
CA LEU A 425 0.92 -2.62 -40.17
C LEU A 425 0.17 -3.73 -40.90
N SER A 426 -1.16 -3.64 -40.98
CA SER A 426 -1.98 -4.62 -41.69
C SER A 426 -2.10 -4.36 -43.19
N GLY A 427 -1.85 -3.12 -43.64
CA GLY A 427 -2.10 -2.69 -45.02
C GLY A 427 -3.58 -2.57 -45.38
N LEU A 428 -4.48 -2.61 -44.37
CA LEU A 428 -5.92 -2.56 -44.54
C LEU A 428 -6.48 -1.18 -44.16
N TYR A 429 -7.61 -0.81 -44.77
CA TYR A 429 -8.32 0.40 -44.37
C TYR A 429 -9.21 0.12 -43.16
N THR A 430 -9.20 1.01 -42.18
CA THR A 430 -10.04 0.95 -40.98
C THR A 430 -10.80 2.25 -40.79
N ALA A 431 -12.02 2.18 -40.29
CA ALA A 431 -12.78 3.38 -39.90
C ALA A 431 -13.35 3.19 -38.49
N GLU A 432 -13.21 4.22 -37.65
CA GLU A 432 -13.78 4.27 -36.31
C GLU A 432 -15.02 5.17 -36.33
N ILE A 433 -16.16 4.60 -35.95
CA ILE A 433 -17.45 5.26 -35.96
C ILE A 433 -17.81 5.66 -34.53
N PRO A 434 -18.04 6.97 -34.27
CA PRO A 434 -18.40 7.45 -32.95
C PRO A 434 -19.78 6.93 -32.52
N GLY A 435 -19.94 6.81 -31.21
CA GLY A 435 -21.16 6.34 -30.53
C GLY A 435 -20.80 5.43 -29.35
N ALA A 436 -21.79 4.98 -28.57
CA ALA A 436 -21.56 3.99 -27.52
C ALA A 436 -22.43 2.74 -27.72
N PRO A 437 -21.81 1.57 -27.97
CA PRO A 437 -20.38 1.37 -28.14
C PRO A 437 -19.85 1.98 -29.45
N PRO A 438 -18.56 2.37 -29.52
CA PRO A 438 -17.92 2.74 -30.78
C PRO A 438 -17.94 1.53 -31.72
N ARG A 439 -18.16 1.78 -33.02
CA ARG A 439 -18.12 0.72 -34.04
C ARG A 439 -16.84 0.85 -34.85
N HIS A 440 -16.33 -0.27 -35.34
CA HIS A 440 -15.15 -0.28 -36.20
C HIS A 440 -15.48 -0.99 -37.51
N LEU A 441 -14.97 -0.47 -38.62
CA LEU A 441 -15.01 -1.13 -39.92
C LEU A 441 -13.59 -1.54 -40.28
N LEU A 442 -13.43 -2.80 -40.69
CA LEU A 442 -12.20 -3.34 -41.24
C LEU A 442 -12.45 -3.70 -42.70
N ILE A 443 -11.76 -3.01 -43.61
CA ILE A 443 -11.94 -3.19 -45.05
C ILE A 443 -10.86 -4.14 -45.56
N THR A 444 -11.27 -5.33 -45.97
CA THR A 444 -10.37 -6.40 -46.42
C THR A 444 -10.34 -6.51 -47.94
N PRO A 445 -9.20 -6.91 -48.55
CA PRO A 445 -9.18 -7.31 -49.95
C PRO A 445 -10.13 -8.49 -50.15
N ASP A 446 -10.57 -8.71 -51.38
CA ASP A 446 -11.41 -9.85 -51.75
C ASP A 446 -10.58 -11.15 -51.72
N ALA A 447 -10.19 -11.60 -50.53
CA ALA A 447 -9.71 -12.95 -50.33
C ALA A 447 -10.91 -13.88 -50.51
N THR A 448 -10.71 -15.00 -51.22
CA THR A 448 -11.73 -16.03 -51.47
C THR A 448 -12.43 -16.38 -50.17
N LEU A 449 -13.59 -15.77 -49.92
CA LEU A 449 -14.52 -16.24 -48.92
C LEU A 449 -14.72 -17.71 -49.28
N GLN A 450 -14.27 -18.59 -48.39
CA GLN A 450 -14.81 -19.94 -48.33
C GLN A 450 -16.32 -19.74 -48.43
N PRO A 451 -17.02 -20.42 -49.37
CA PRO A 451 -18.43 -20.17 -49.60
C PRO A 451 -19.14 -20.41 -48.28
N ALA A 452 -19.38 -19.34 -47.51
CA ALA A 452 -20.31 -19.35 -46.42
C ALA A 452 -21.57 -19.84 -47.09
N MET A 453 -22.07 -20.98 -46.61
CA MET A 453 -23.25 -21.65 -47.14
C MET A 453 -24.22 -20.56 -47.59
N THR A 454 -24.44 -20.48 -48.90
CA THR A 454 -25.23 -19.45 -49.53
C THR A 454 -26.67 -19.64 -49.07
N ASN A 455 -26.97 -19.13 -47.87
CA ASN A 455 -28.31 -18.87 -47.41
C ASN A 455 -28.55 -17.43 -47.81
N PRO A 456 -29.16 -17.16 -48.98
CA PRO A 456 -29.46 -15.80 -49.36
C PRO A 456 -30.36 -15.23 -48.26
N SER A 457 -29.89 -14.21 -47.53
CA SER A 457 -30.79 -13.39 -46.74
C SER A 457 -31.85 -12.87 -47.70
N ARG A 458 -33.09 -13.29 -47.51
CA ARG A 458 -34.19 -12.91 -48.38
C ARG A 458 -34.64 -11.52 -47.96
N LEU A 459 -34.11 -10.52 -48.64
CA LEU A 459 -34.61 -9.15 -48.57
C LEU A 459 -36.05 -9.16 -49.09
N ALA A 460 -36.98 -8.65 -48.31
CA ALA A 460 -38.31 -8.26 -48.75
C ALA A 460 -38.33 -6.73 -48.88
N VAL A 461 -38.68 -6.23 -50.06
CA VAL A 461 -38.88 -4.81 -50.31
C VAL A 461 -40.37 -4.57 -50.45
N THR A 462 -40.91 -3.60 -49.72
CA THR A 462 -42.32 -3.23 -49.79
C THR A 462 -42.49 -1.83 -50.37
N PRO A 463 -43.67 -1.53 -50.94
CA PRO A 463 -44.04 -0.15 -51.20
C PRO A 463 -44.01 0.66 -49.90
N SER A 464 -43.51 1.88 -49.98
CA SER A 464 -43.37 2.79 -48.86
C SER A 464 -44.75 3.17 -48.29
N GLU A 465 -45.03 2.81 -47.03
CA GLU A 465 -46.23 3.25 -46.30
C GLU A 465 -45.93 4.43 -45.38
N VAL A 466 -46.71 5.51 -45.48
CA VAL A 466 -46.57 6.71 -44.63
C VAL A 466 -47.10 6.41 -43.22
N LEU A 467 -46.22 6.45 -42.23
CA LEU A 467 -46.56 6.27 -40.82
C LEU A 467 -46.09 7.49 -40.01
N ASP A 468 -46.91 7.94 -39.06
CA ASP A 468 -46.49 8.95 -38.09
C ASP A 468 -45.55 8.34 -37.04
N ILE A 469 -44.56 9.10 -36.57
CA ILE A 469 -43.68 8.73 -35.45
C ILE A 469 -44.52 8.70 -34.16
N PRO A 470 -44.75 7.54 -33.52
CA PRO A 470 -45.46 7.49 -32.25
C PRO A 470 -44.64 8.14 -31.14
N SER A 471 -45.30 8.80 -30.19
CA SER A 471 -44.62 9.29 -28.99
C SER A 471 -44.05 8.12 -28.16
N GLY A 472 -42.78 8.21 -27.79
CA GLY A 472 -42.12 7.21 -26.92
C GLY A 472 -41.40 6.08 -27.67
N VAL A 473 -41.28 6.13 -28.99
CA VAL A 473 -40.36 5.22 -29.71
C VAL A 473 -38.90 5.59 -29.45
N ASP A 474 -38.00 4.60 -29.52
CA ASP A 474 -36.56 4.86 -29.47
C ASP A 474 -36.14 5.56 -30.77
N LEU A 475 -35.75 6.84 -30.69
CA LEU A 475 -35.31 7.65 -31.83
C LEU A 475 -33.79 7.61 -32.07
N ARG A 476 -33.02 6.92 -31.23
CA ARG A 476 -31.56 6.87 -31.36
C ARG A 476 -31.17 6.20 -32.68
N ILE A 477 -30.22 6.80 -33.39
CA ILE A 477 -29.62 6.26 -34.62
C ILE A 477 -28.11 6.43 -34.49
N GLN A 478 -27.37 5.34 -34.65
CA GLN A 478 -25.92 5.37 -34.82
C GLN A 478 -25.64 5.05 -36.27
N ASP A 479 -25.17 6.04 -37.02
CA ASP A 479 -24.86 5.95 -38.44
C ASP A 479 -23.66 6.85 -38.77
N CYS A 480 -23.14 6.68 -39.99
CA CYS A 480 -22.08 7.52 -40.52
C CYS A 480 -22.02 7.41 -42.04
N ILE A 481 -21.29 8.33 -42.66
CA ILE A 481 -20.86 8.22 -44.05
C ILE A 481 -19.36 7.95 -44.04
N VAL A 482 -18.93 6.86 -44.66
CA VAL A 482 -17.52 6.49 -44.72
C VAL A 482 -16.95 6.78 -46.10
N CYS A 483 -15.87 7.56 -46.12
CA CYS A 483 -15.08 7.88 -47.30
C CYS A 483 -13.85 6.97 -47.34
N VAL A 484 -13.87 5.98 -48.23
CA VAL A 484 -12.71 5.12 -48.50
C VAL A 484 -12.03 5.59 -49.78
N PRO A 485 -10.70 5.77 -49.80
CA PRO A 485 -9.97 6.14 -51.00
C PRO A 485 -10.29 5.19 -52.18
N GLY A 486 -10.64 5.76 -53.33
CA GLY A 486 -10.99 4.99 -54.54
C GLY A 486 -12.42 4.44 -54.61
N LEU A 487 -13.19 4.45 -53.52
CA LEU A 487 -14.56 3.90 -53.47
C LEU A 487 -15.63 5.00 -53.28
N PRO A 488 -16.87 4.81 -53.77
CA PRO A 488 -17.95 5.76 -53.52
C PRO A 488 -18.20 5.92 -52.00
N PRO A 489 -18.56 7.13 -51.51
CA PRO A 489 -18.96 7.31 -50.13
C PRO A 489 -20.17 6.45 -49.78
N THR A 490 -20.10 5.73 -48.67
CA THR A 490 -21.13 4.77 -48.25
C THR A 490 -21.73 5.22 -46.94
N TYR A 491 -23.05 5.32 -46.88
CA TYR A 491 -23.79 5.53 -45.63
C TYR A 491 -24.00 4.18 -44.95
N LEU A 492 -23.70 4.10 -43.65
CA LEU A 492 -23.91 2.92 -42.81
C LEU A 492 -24.76 3.28 -41.61
N SER A 493 -25.77 2.47 -41.29
CA SER A 493 -26.56 2.58 -40.06
C SER A 493 -26.52 1.27 -39.27
N PHE A 494 -26.24 1.37 -37.98
CA PHE A 494 -25.93 0.25 -37.10
C PHE A 494 -27.11 -0.09 -36.18
N SER A 495 -27.25 -1.36 -35.82
CA SER A 495 -28.15 -1.78 -34.75
C SER A 495 -27.65 -1.26 -33.41
N LEU A 496 -28.57 -0.77 -32.59
CA LEU A 496 -28.25 -0.22 -31.27
C LEU A 496 -28.54 -1.26 -30.17
N PRO A 497 -27.75 -1.25 -29.08
CA PRO A 497 -28.14 -1.94 -27.86
C PRO A 497 -29.51 -1.45 -27.35
N PRO A 498 -30.27 -2.31 -26.63
CA PRO A 498 -31.47 -1.91 -25.93
C PRO A 498 -31.23 -0.67 -25.06
N MET A 499 -32.25 0.16 -24.91
CA MET A 499 -32.15 1.36 -24.07
C MET A 499 -31.87 0.98 -22.62
N GLY A 500 -30.90 1.66 -22.00
CA GLY A 500 -30.41 1.31 -20.66
C GLY A 500 -29.39 0.17 -20.62
N ALA A 501 -28.98 -0.38 -21.76
CA ALA A 501 -27.84 -1.27 -21.89
C ALA A 501 -26.65 -0.57 -22.56
N GLY A 502 -25.43 -1.00 -22.26
CA GLY A 502 -24.22 -0.38 -22.78
C GLY A 502 -22.94 -0.89 -22.13
N VAL A 503 -21.81 -0.37 -22.60
CA VAL A 503 -20.47 -0.67 -22.08
C VAL A 503 -20.03 0.50 -21.20
N VAL A 504 -19.37 0.21 -20.07
CA VAL A 504 -18.81 1.26 -19.22
C VAL A 504 -17.59 1.91 -19.87
N THR A 505 -17.63 3.25 -19.94
CA THR A 505 -16.57 4.13 -20.43
C THR A 505 -16.15 5.12 -19.33
N GLY A 506 -15.11 5.91 -19.61
CA GLY A 506 -14.58 6.88 -18.65
C GLY A 506 -13.64 6.25 -17.61
N THR A 507 -12.90 7.12 -16.92
CA THR A 507 -11.92 6.69 -15.90
C THR A 507 -12.46 6.79 -14.49
N GLY A 508 -13.41 7.68 -14.24
CA GLY A 508 -13.72 8.15 -12.90
C GLY A 508 -12.65 9.11 -12.39
N HIS A 509 -12.80 9.55 -11.14
CA HIS A 509 -11.93 10.55 -10.52
C HIS A 509 -11.14 9.95 -9.34
N PRO A 510 -9.89 10.38 -9.09
CA PRO A 510 -9.12 9.91 -7.94
C PRO A 510 -9.84 10.19 -6.62
N ALA A 511 -10.11 9.16 -5.82
CA ALA A 511 -10.69 9.32 -4.49
C ALA A 511 -9.64 9.84 -3.49
N THR A 512 -9.78 11.08 -3.04
CA THR A 512 -8.95 11.66 -1.97
C THR A 512 -9.50 11.32 -0.58
N THR A 513 -8.72 11.60 0.47
CA THR A 513 -9.22 11.56 1.85
C THR A 513 -10.45 12.48 1.96
N GLY A 514 -11.60 11.92 2.36
CA GLY A 514 -12.86 12.66 2.42
C GLY A 514 -13.60 12.84 1.09
N TRP A 515 -13.31 12.03 0.07
CA TRP A 515 -14.00 12.07 -1.24
C TRP A 515 -15.54 12.08 -1.13
N TRP A 516 -16.09 11.41 -0.11
CA TRP A 516 -17.53 11.34 0.14
C TRP A 516 -18.15 12.66 0.65
N ASN A 517 -17.35 13.60 1.14
CA ASN A 517 -17.83 14.86 1.72
C ASN A 517 -18.51 15.78 0.69
N SER A 518 -18.30 15.55 -0.61
CA SER A 518 -18.97 16.29 -1.67
C SER A 518 -20.32 15.69 -2.08
N ALA A 519 -20.66 14.46 -1.65
CA ALA A 519 -21.94 13.82 -1.95
C ALA A 519 -23.18 14.67 -1.58
N PRO A 520 -23.23 15.39 -0.43
CA PRO A 520 -24.35 16.27 -0.10
C PRO A 520 -24.32 17.65 -0.78
N GLN A 521 -23.28 17.97 -1.57
CA GLN A 521 -23.16 19.24 -2.27
C GLN A 521 -23.87 19.18 -3.64
N ALA A 522 -24.09 20.34 -4.27
CA ALA A 522 -24.76 20.42 -5.58
C ALA A 522 -24.08 19.54 -6.64
N GLN A 523 -22.74 19.58 -6.70
CA GLN A 523 -21.93 18.81 -7.65
C GLN A 523 -21.96 17.29 -7.38
N GLY A 524 -22.24 16.85 -6.14
CA GLY A 524 -22.18 15.46 -5.73
C GLY A 524 -20.75 14.90 -5.60
N ALA A 525 -20.64 13.61 -5.28
CA ALA A 525 -19.38 12.87 -5.29
C ALA A 525 -19.18 12.20 -6.65
N ALA A 526 -18.02 12.39 -7.26
CA ALA A 526 -17.68 11.72 -8.51
C ALA A 526 -17.47 10.21 -8.30
N ILE A 527 -17.66 9.41 -9.35
CA ILE A 527 -17.33 7.97 -9.29
C ILE A 527 -15.81 7.79 -9.10
N PRO A 528 -15.37 7.04 -8.08
CA PRO A 528 -13.94 6.79 -7.85
C PRO A 528 -13.28 6.03 -9.00
N ALA A 529 -12.03 6.38 -9.31
CA ALA A 529 -11.23 5.72 -10.35
C ALA A 529 -11.04 4.21 -10.10
N GLN A 530 -11.03 3.78 -8.84
CA GLN A 530 -10.96 2.37 -8.45
C GLN A 530 -12.17 1.56 -8.98
N ILE A 531 -13.35 2.20 -9.07
CA ILE A 531 -14.52 1.61 -9.72
C ILE A 531 -14.29 1.56 -11.24
N GLY A 532 -13.76 2.63 -11.82
CA GLY A 532 -13.41 2.68 -13.24
C GLY A 532 -12.46 1.58 -13.69
N ASP A 533 -11.41 1.30 -12.93
CA ASP A 533 -10.43 0.25 -13.23
C ASP A 533 -11.09 -1.14 -13.29
N GLN A 534 -12.11 -1.38 -12.46
CA GLN A 534 -12.86 -2.63 -12.47
C GLN A 534 -13.97 -2.67 -13.53
N PHE A 535 -14.54 -1.52 -13.90
CA PHE A 535 -15.77 -1.46 -14.68
C PHE A 535 -15.51 -1.24 -16.17
N ARG A 536 -14.42 -0.56 -16.54
CA ARG A 536 -14.13 -0.23 -17.93
C ARG A 536 -14.17 -1.47 -18.84
N GLY A 537 -14.89 -1.33 -19.95
CA GLY A 537 -15.11 -2.42 -20.91
C GLY A 537 -16.08 -3.51 -20.45
N ARG A 538 -16.74 -3.37 -19.30
CA ARG A 538 -17.83 -4.29 -18.90
C ARG A 538 -19.16 -3.82 -19.50
N GLU A 539 -19.97 -4.80 -19.90
CA GLU A 539 -21.32 -4.59 -20.40
C GLU A 539 -22.35 -4.73 -19.28
N PHE A 540 -23.32 -3.80 -19.26
CA PHE A 540 -24.49 -3.86 -18.38
C PHE A 540 -25.77 -3.85 -19.21
N LYS A 541 -26.75 -4.64 -18.77
CA LYS A 541 -28.06 -4.80 -19.46
C LYS A 541 -29.13 -3.84 -18.99
N SER A 542 -28.92 -3.18 -17.84
CA SER A 542 -29.84 -2.21 -17.24
C SER A 542 -29.08 -1.29 -16.28
N PHE A 543 -29.67 -0.12 -16.00
CA PHE A 543 -29.18 0.79 -14.97
C PHE A 543 -29.18 0.16 -13.57
N GLU A 544 -30.22 -0.59 -13.22
CA GLU A 544 -30.28 -1.29 -11.93
C GLU A 544 -29.10 -2.25 -11.73
N ALA A 545 -28.73 -3.00 -12.76
CA ALA A 545 -27.59 -3.92 -12.71
C ALA A 545 -26.26 -3.16 -12.56
N PHE A 546 -26.13 -2.00 -13.20
CA PHE A 546 -24.99 -1.11 -13.07
C PHE A 546 -24.91 -0.50 -11.67
N ASP A 547 -25.98 0.11 -11.18
CA ASP A 547 -26.07 0.74 -9.87
C ASP A 547 -25.73 -0.26 -8.76
N LYS A 548 -26.33 -1.46 -8.80
CA LYS A 548 -26.05 -2.53 -7.84
C LYS A 548 -24.55 -2.88 -7.81
N ALA A 549 -23.95 -3.03 -8.99
CA ALA A 549 -22.55 -3.36 -9.11
C ALA A 549 -21.65 -2.23 -8.56
N VAL A 550 -21.96 -0.95 -8.87
CA VAL A 550 -21.20 0.20 -8.35
C VAL A 550 -21.22 0.21 -6.82
N TRP A 551 -22.38 0.02 -6.19
CA TRP A 551 -22.48 -0.02 -4.73
C TRP A 551 -21.70 -1.20 -4.13
N GLN A 552 -21.83 -2.39 -4.73
CA GLN A 552 -21.11 -3.58 -4.27
C GLN A 552 -19.60 -3.37 -4.31
N THR A 553 -19.07 -2.84 -5.42
CA THR A 553 -17.62 -2.61 -5.56
C THR A 553 -17.12 -1.48 -4.65
N LEU A 554 -17.94 -0.46 -4.34
CA LEU A 554 -17.61 0.53 -3.32
C LEU A 554 -17.44 -0.11 -1.93
N GLY A 555 -18.28 -1.10 -1.60
CA GLY A 555 -18.19 -1.88 -0.35
C GLY A 555 -16.93 -2.76 -0.27
N GLU A 556 -16.52 -3.36 -1.38
CA GLU A 556 -15.31 -4.21 -1.46
C GLU A 556 -14.01 -3.42 -1.19
N HIS A 557 -13.98 -2.14 -1.54
CA HIS A 557 -12.81 -1.29 -1.34
C HIS A 557 -12.79 -0.68 0.06
N ARG A 558 -12.01 -1.27 0.98
CA ARG A 558 -11.86 -0.81 2.38
C ARG A 558 -11.66 0.71 2.54
N LEU A 559 -10.83 1.34 1.70
CA LEU A 559 -10.56 2.78 1.76
C LEU A 559 -11.77 3.65 1.35
N LEU A 560 -12.59 3.17 0.41
CA LEU A 560 -13.81 3.86 -0.01
C LEU A 560 -14.92 3.61 1.01
N ALA A 561 -15.09 2.35 1.44
CA ALA A 561 -16.04 1.92 2.45
C ALA A 561 -15.82 2.59 3.82
N ALA A 562 -14.60 3.05 4.13
CA ALA A 562 -14.28 3.75 5.38
C ALA A 562 -15.10 5.04 5.60
N ALA A 563 -15.64 5.65 4.54
CA ALA A 563 -16.47 6.85 4.63
C ALA A 563 -17.90 6.58 5.14
N PHE A 564 -18.34 5.33 5.21
CA PHE A 564 -19.70 4.94 5.54
C PHE A 564 -19.85 4.45 6.99
N ASP A 565 -21.03 4.64 7.58
CA ASP A 565 -21.41 4.02 8.84
C ASP A 565 -21.66 2.50 8.67
N GLU A 566 -21.79 1.77 9.78
CA GLU A 566 -21.94 0.31 9.76
C GLU A 566 -23.19 -0.17 9.00
N VAL A 567 -24.30 0.56 9.10
CA VAL A 567 -25.55 0.20 8.41
C VAL A 567 -25.38 0.37 6.90
N ASN A 568 -24.79 1.48 6.48
CA ASN A 568 -24.53 1.77 5.09
C ASN A 568 -23.46 0.84 4.50
N LYS A 569 -22.45 0.43 5.26
CA LYS A 569 -21.49 -0.62 4.86
C LYS A 569 -22.19 -1.93 4.49
N LYS A 570 -23.04 -2.44 5.38
CA LYS A 570 -23.81 -3.68 5.12
C LYS A 570 -24.73 -3.56 3.90
N ARG A 571 -25.29 -2.37 3.66
CA ARG A 571 -26.13 -2.12 2.47
C ARG A 571 -25.32 -2.14 1.17
N ILE A 572 -24.22 -1.40 1.12
CA ILE A 572 -23.39 -1.33 -0.08
C ILE A 572 -22.74 -2.69 -0.38
N GLU A 573 -22.35 -3.47 0.63
CA GLU A 573 -21.88 -4.86 0.48
C GLU A 573 -22.91 -5.76 -0.22
N GLN A 574 -24.20 -5.51 -0.01
CA GLN A 574 -25.30 -6.22 -0.66
C GLN A 574 -25.69 -5.61 -2.03
N GLY A 575 -25.02 -4.54 -2.45
CA GLY A 575 -25.29 -3.79 -3.67
C GLY A 575 -26.46 -2.81 -3.56
N PHE A 576 -26.90 -2.47 -2.34
CA PHE A 576 -27.92 -1.45 -2.13
C PHE A 576 -27.30 -0.07 -1.92
N ALA A 577 -27.99 0.95 -2.42
CA ALA A 577 -27.60 2.33 -2.18
C ALA A 577 -27.60 2.66 -0.67
N PRO A 578 -26.61 3.43 -0.20
CA PRO A 578 -26.52 3.87 1.20
C PRO A 578 -27.62 4.89 1.50
N TYR A 579 -28.10 4.93 2.74
CA TYR A 579 -29.04 5.95 3.19
C TYR A 579 -28.40 7.33 3.23
N ALA A 580 -29.09 8.30 2.67
CA ALA A 580 -28.75 9.71 2.78
C ALA A 580 -29.14 10.26 4.17
N PRO A 581 -28.58 11.39 4.62
CA PRO A 581 -28.99 12.05 5.85
C PRO A 581 -30.50 12.35 5.84
N LYS A 582 -31.20 12.12 6.97
CA LYS A 582 -32.67 12.31 7.07
C LYS A 582 -33.16 13.69 6.63
N SER A 583 -32.35 14.73 6.81
CA SER A 583 -32.65 16.10 6.37
C SER A 583 -32.69 16.28 4.85
N THR A 584 -32.21 15.30 4.09
CA THR A 584 -32.14 15.32 2.61
C THR A 584 -33.15 14.40 1.95
N TRP A 585 -34.00 13.72 2.73
CA TRP A 585 -35.00 12.80 2.20
C TRP A 585 -36.13 13.55 1.49
N VAL A 586 -36.63 12.98 0.39
CA VAL A 586 -37.76 13.53 -0.37
C VAL A 586 -38.81 12.43 -0.54
N GLY A 587 -39.79 12.43 0.37
CA GLY A 587 -40.85 11.42 0.40
C GLY A 587 -40.31 10.02 0.63
N GLU A 588 -40.45 9.14 -0.36
CA GLU A 588 -39.96 7.77 -0.33
C GLU A 588 -38.48 7.63 -0.74
N HIS A 589 -37.89 8.65 -1.38
CA HIS A 589 -36.48 8.67 -1.77
C HIS A 589 -35.60 9.01 -0.57
N ARG A 590 -34.89 7.99 -0.05
CA ARG A 590 -34.11 8.09 1.21
C ARG A 590 -32.64 7.74 1.01
N GLU A 591 -32.29 7.12 -0.10
CA GLU A 591 -30.96 6.63 -0.46
C GLU A 591 -30.18 7.64 -1.30
N PHE A 592 -28.85 7.54 -1.32
CA PHE A 592 -28.06 8.24 -2.32
C PHE A 592 -28.38 7.71 -3.72
N GLU A 593 -28.39 8.59 -4.70
CA GLU A 593 -28.78 8.31 -6.08
C GLU A 593 -27.58 8.46 -7.01
N LEU A 594 -27.44 7.53 -7.97
CA LEU A 594 -26.55 7.73 -9.10
C LEU A 594 -27.24 8.62 -10.12
N ARG A 595 -26.66 9.79 -10.32
CA ARG A 595 -27.19 10.84 -11.18
C ARG A 595 -26.27 11.14 -12.33
N TYR A 596 -26.88 11.21 -13.49
CA TYR A 596 -26.22 11.28 -14.78
C TYR A 596 -26.40 12.68 -15.37
N GLN A 597 -25.39 13.15 -16.09
CA GLN A 597 -25.39 14.51 -16.62
C GLN A 597 -26.43 14.74 -17.72
N GLU A 598 -26.62 13.76 -18.60
CA GLU A 598 -27.54 13.82 -19.74
C GLU A 598 -28.89 13.16 -19.38
N ARG A 599 -29.93 13.27 -20.22
CA ARG A 599 -31.24 12.59 -20.08
C ARG A 599 -31.36 11.28 -20.85
N SER A 600 -31.87 10.20 -20.25
CA SER A 600 -31.77 8.83 -20.79
C SER A 600 -32.33 8.65 -22.20
N GLU A 601 -33.30 9.49 -22.59
CA GLU A 601 -33.89 9.51 -23.94
C GLU A 601 -32.90 9.95 -25.04
N PHE A 602 -31.87 10.72 -24.67
CA PHE A 602 -30.88 11.30 -25.58
C PHE A 602 -29.48 10.70 -25.39
N TRP A 603 -29.36 9.59 -24.64
CA TRP A 603 -28.04 9.06 -24.27
C TRP A 603 -27.32 8.42 -25.45
N SER A 604 -26.19 9.02 -25.76
CA SER A 604 -25.19 8.46 -26.66
C SER A 604 -24.25 7.50 -25.94
N ASP A 605 -23.95 7.72 -24.65
CA ASP A 605 -23.05 6.91 -23.82
C ASP A 605 -23.55 6.77 -22.37
N PRO A 606 -24.31 5.69 -22.07
CA PRO A 606 -25.09 5.62 -20.84
C PRO A 606 -24.29 5.36 -19.57
N PHE A 607 -23.10 4.78 -19.70
CA PHE A 607 -22.30 4.32 -18.55
C PHE A 607 -20.93 4.99 -18.53
N ASN A 608 -20.88 6.27 -18.87
CA ASN A 608 -19.67 7.07 -18.78
C ASN A 608 -19.45 7.54 -17.34
N LEU A 609 -18.47 6.94 -16.64
CA LEU A 609 -18.22 7.22 -15.23
C LEU A 609 -17.83 8.67 -14.93
N ASP A 610 -17.30 9.39 -15.91
CA ASP A 610 -16.92 10.80 -15.77
C ASP A 610 -18.12 11.74 -15.86
N LYS A 611 -19.27 11.23 -16.34
CA LYS A 611 -20.56 11.94 -16.45
C LYS A 611 -21.58 11.47 -15.42
N ILE A 612 -21.15 10.69 -14.42
CA ILE A 612 -21.99 10.17 -13.33
C ILE A 612 -21.50 10.73 -12.00
N SER A 613 -22.46 11.08 -11.15
CA SER A 613 -22.23 11.64 -9.82
C SER A 613 -23.19 11.02 -8.81
N ILE A 614 -22.71 10.83 -7.59
CA ILE A 614 -23.48 10.36 -6.45
C ILE A 614 -24.03 11.58 -5.71
N LYS A 615 -25.36 11.66 -5.58
CA LYS A 615 -26.06 12.82 -5.02
C LYS A 615 -27.11 12.40 -4.00
N THR A 616 -27.51 13.34 -3.13
CA THR A 616 -28.63 13.16 -2.20
C THR A 616 -29.98 13.30 -2.90
N PRO A 617 -31.07 12.68 -2.40
CA PRO A 617 -32.40 12.73 -3.02
C PRO A 617 -32.97 14.14 -3.27
N ASN A 618 -32.67 15.08 -2.38
CA ASN A 618 -33.14 16.47 -2.48
C ASN A 618 -32.40 17.31 -3.52
N ASN A 619 -31.32 16.80 -4.10
CA ASN A 619 -30.63 17.47 -5.19
C ASN A 619 -31.48 17.29 -6.46
N ALA A 620 -31.69 18.35 -7.25
CA ALA A 620 -32.47 18.30 -8.48
C ALA A 620 -31.59 18.24 -9.74
N GLU A 621 -30.27 18.38 -9.61
CA GLU A 621 -29.36 18.38 -10.74
C GLU A 621 -29.04 16.96 -11.22
N GLY A 622 -29.00 16.78 -12.54
CA GLY A 622 -28.81 15.49 -13.19
C GLY A 622 -30.07 14.63 -13.23
N TRP A 623 -29.96 13.49 -13.88
CA TRP A 623 -31.07 12.58 -14.18
C TRP A 623 -30.83 11.22 -13.54
N LEU A 624 -31.91 10.52 -13.16
CA LEU A 624 -31.83 9.14 -12.68
C LEU A 624 -31.64 8.19 -13.87
N GLY A 625 -30.88 7.11 -13.63
CA GLY A 625 -30.71 6.02 -14.59
C GLY A 625 -31.98 5.17 -14.70
N ILE A 626 -33.01 5.70 -15.36
CA ILE A 626 -34.26 4.97 -15.62
C ILE A 626 -34.43 4.85 -17.12
N ALA A 627 -34.53 3.61 -17.61
CA ALA A 627 -34.85 3.36 -19.01
C ALA A 627 -36.35 3.67 -19.22
N PRO A 628 -36.71 4.59 -20.14
CA PRO A 628 -38.10 4.87 -20.43
C PRO A 628 -38.78 3.64 -21.07
N ALA A 629 -40.10 3.54 -20.91
CA ALA A 629 -40.88 2.52 -21.59
C ALA A 629 -40.87 2.82 -23.10
N VAL A 630 -40.15 1.99 -23.86
CA VAL A 630 -40.01 2.16 -25.32
C VAL A 630 -41.23 1.56 -26.03
N VAL A 631 -41.93 2.38 -26.79
CA VAL A 631 -42.98 1.93 -27.71
C VAL A 631 -42.33 1.28 -28.93
N PRO A 632 -42.78 0.10 -29.40
CA PRO A 632 -42.24 -0.50 -30.61
C PRO A 632 -42.51 0.38 -31.83
N TRP A 633 -41.56 0.40 -32.77
CA TRP A 633 -41.76 1.07 -34.04
C TRP A 633 -42.95 0.46 -34.78
N PRO A 634 -43.76 1.28 -35.48
CA PRO A 634 -44.90 0.79 -36.27
C PRO A 634 -44.36 0.02 -37.48
N ILE A 635 -44.28 -1.30 -37.36
CA ILE A 635 -43.81 -2.20 -38.42
C ILE A 635 -45.01 -3.07 -38.85
N PRO A 636 -45.42 -3.02 -40.13
CA PRO A 636 -46.47 -3.90 -40.64
C PRO A 636 -46.15 -5.38 -40.38
N PRO A 637 -47.17 -6.23 -40.15
CA PRO A 637 -46.96 -7.63 -39.77
C PRO A 637 -46.22 -8.41 -40.87
N ALA A 638 -45.30 -9.31 -40.50
CA ALA A 638 -44.45 -10.08 -41.43
C ALA A 638 -45.22 -10.81 -42.56
N THR A 639 -46.53 -11.05 -42.40
CA THR A 639 -47.40 -11.68 -43.40
C THR A 639 -47.77 -10.80 -44.60
N SER A 640 -47.63 -9.47 -44.53
CA SER A 640 -47.91 -8.55 -45.66
C SER A 640 -46.72 -8.36 -46.61
N TRP A 641 -45.54 -8.92 -46.29
CA TRP A 641 -44.29 -8.65 -46.99
C TRP A 641 -44.02 -9.69 -48.09
N LYS A 642 -43.60 -9.21 -49.26
CA LYS A 642 -43.24 -10.09 -50.38
C LYS A 642 -41.71 -10.17 -50.49
N PRO A 643 -41.09 -11.35 -50.26
CA PRO A 643 -39.66 -11.51 -50.42
C PRO A 643 -39.26 -11.34 -51.90
N LEU A 644 -38.12 -10.70 -52.14
CA LEU A 644 -37.56 -10.48 -53.49
C LEU A 644 -37.26 -11.81 -54.19
N VAL A 645 -36.87 -12.81 -53.40
CA VAL A 645 -36.63 -14.19 -53.84
C VAL A 645 -37.67 -15.10 -53.16
N PRO A 646 -38.59 -15.74 -53.92
CA PRO A 646 -39.65 -16.57 -53.33
C PRO A 646 -39.10 -17.72 -52.50
N PRO A 647 -39.76 -18.08 -51.39
CA PRO A 647 -39.39 -19.26 -50.63
C PRO A 647 -39.39 -20.53 -51.47
N GLY A 648 -38.25 -21.25 -51.47
CA GLY A 648 -38.08 -22.51 -52.22
C GLY A 648 -37.46 -22.38 -53.62
N SER A 649 -37.13 -21.18 -54.09
CA SER A 649 -36.47 -21.02 -55.40
C SER A 649 -35.01 -21.52 -55.43
N GLU A 650 -34.33 -21.59 -54.28
CA GLU A 650 -33.04 -22.30 -54.16
C GLU A 650 -33.13 -23.84 -54.32
N HIS A 651 -34.33 -24.43 -54.34
CA HIS A 651 -34.50 -25.87 -54.65
C HIS A 651 -34.67 -26.15 -56.16
N LEU A 652 -34.68 -25.11 -57.01
CA LEU A 652 -34.82 -25.25 -58.47
C LEU A 652 -33.46 -25.25 -59.21
N GLY A 653 -32.35 -25.17 -58.48
CA GLY A 653 -31.01 -25.44 -59.00
C GLY A 653 -30.71 -26.94 -59.04
N SER A 654 -29.90 -27.38 -60.03
CA SER A 654 -29.51 -28.78 -60.22
C SER A 654 -29.12 -29.43 -58.89
N THR A 655 -29.87 -30.44 -58.47
CA THR A 655 -29.57 -31.26 -57.29
C THR A 655 -28.11 -31.66 -57.34
N THR A 656 -27.27 -31.04 -56.51
CA THR A 656 -25.91 -31.53 -56.32
C THR A 656 -26.09 -32.90 -55.70
N SER A 657 -25.74 -33.94 -56.45
CA SER A 657 -25.80 -35.32 -55.96
C SER A 657 -25.02 -35.38 -54.64
N PRO A 658 -25.44 -36.23 -53.68
CA PRO A 658 -24.73 -36.39 -52.43
C PRO A 658 -23.26 -36.63 -52.73
N ILE A 659 -22.39 -35.84 -52.08
CA ILE A 659 -20.94 -35.99 -52.18
C ILE A 659 -20.62 -37.46 -51.90
N THR A 660 -20.11 -38.15 -52.90
CA THR A 660 -19.56 -39.50 -52.71
C THR A 660 -18.40 -39.35 -51.73
N PRO A 661 -18.40 -40.07 -50.59
CA PRO A 661 -17.31 -39.95 -49.62
C PRO A 661 -15.99 -40.23 -50.32
N THR A 662 -15.07 -39.28 -50.23
CA THR A 662 -13.74 -39.43 -50.81
C THR A 662 -13.03 -40.54 -50.05
N LEU A 663 -12.72 -41.64 -50.72
CA LEU A 663 -11.86 -42.69 -50.20
C LEU A 663 -10.53 -42.06 -49.74
N PRO A 664 -10.02 -42.38 -48.54
CA PRO A 664 -8.76 -41.83 -48.08
C PRO A 664 -7.62 -42.36 -48.96
N VAL A 665 -6.94 -41.44 -49.65
CA VAL A 665 -5.65 -41.74 -50.28
C VAL A 665 -4.64 -41.99 -49.16
N VAL A 666 -4.20 -43.24 -49.05
CA VAL A 666 -3.02 -43.63 -48.29
C VAL A 666 -1.81 -42.99 -48.96
N ASN A 667 -1.16 -42.04 -48.27
CA ASN A 667 0.19 -41.58 -48.61
C ASN A 667 1.19 -42.14 -47.58
N PRO A 668 2.17 -42.96 -48.00
CA PRO A 668 3.17 -43.49 -47.09
C PRO A 668 4.29 -42.47 -46.80
N GLY A 669 4.35 -42.05 -45.53
CA GLY A 669 5.56 -41.82 -44.73
C GLY A 669 6.63 -40.81 -45.19
N LYS A 670 6.79 -39.74 -44.40
CA LYS A 670 8.07 -39.31 -43.79
C LYS A 670 7.80 -38.62 -42.45
N PRO A 671 8.57 -38.91 -41.37
CA PRO A 671 8.36 -38.28 -40.07
C PRO A 671 9.01 -36.89 -40.04
N ALA A 672 8.19 -35.86 -39.82
CA ALA A 672 8.67 -34.54 -39.41
C ALA A 672 8.71 -34.52 -37.88
N ILE A 673 9.92 -34.35 -37.33
CA ILE A 673 10.18 -34.15 -35.91
C ILE A 673 9.51 -32.81 -35.50
N PRO A 674 8.56 -32.78 -34.56
CA PRO A 674 8.04 -31.53 -34.05
C PRO A 674 9.13 -30.85 -33.22
N VAL A 675 9.56 -29.67 -33.66
CA VAL A 675 10.32 -28.74 -32.82
C VAL A 675 9.34 -28.21 -31.78
N LEU A 676 9.55 -28.56 -30.52
CA LEU A 676 8.83 -27.99 -29.39
C LEU A 676 9.12 -26.48 -29.30
N PRO A 677 8.11 -25.65 -28.92
CA PRO A 677 8.38 -24.26 -28.56
C PRO A 677 9.34 -24.20 -27.37
N GLU A 678 10.20 -23.17 -27.35
CA GLU A 678 11.09 -22.89 -26.23
C GLU A 678 10.26 -22.62 -24.97
N ASN A 679 10.54 -23.39 -23.90
CA ASN A 679 9.95 -23.20 -22.59
C ASN A 679 10.32 -21.82 -22.03
N GLU A 680 9.35 -20.90 -21.96
CA GLU A 680 9.44 -19.78 -21.02
C GLU A 680 9.42 -20.35 -19.60
N THR A 681 10.61 -20.38 -19.01
CA THR A 681 10.85 -20.85 -17.65
C THR A 681 10.41 -19.74 -16.70
N PHE A 682 9.20 -19.85 -16.15
CA PHE A 682 8.86 -19.16 -14.90
C PHE A 682 9.73 -19.74 -13.78
N PRO A 683 10.31 -18.92 -12.88
CA PRO A 683 11.09 -19.45 -11.78
C PRO A 683 10.20 -20.36 -10.94
N ALA A 684 10.70 -21.59 -10.71
CA ALA A 684 10.03 -22.60 -9.92
C ALA A 684 9.64 -22.02 -8.55
N VAL A 685 8.35 -22.09 -8.25
CA VAL A 685 7.87 -21.94 -6.87
C VAL A 685 8.43 -23.13 -6.11
N ASP A 686 9.23 -22.86 -5.09
CA ASP A 686 9.80 -23.89 -4.22
C ASP A 686 8.65 -24.67 -3.56
N GLU A 687 8.50 -25.93 -3.95
CA GLU A 687 7.40 -26.81 -3.51
C GLU A 687 7.44 -27.08 -1.99
N GLY A 688 8.48 -26.61 -1.29
CA GLY A 688 8.61 -26.63 0.17
C GLY A 688 7.86 -25.52 0.94
N GLU A 689 7.35 -24.46 0.28
CA GLU A 689 6.64 -23.37 0.97
C GLU A 689 5.10 -23.47 0.92
N ILE A 690 4.56 -24.52 0.29
CA ILE A 690 3.11 -24.72 0.13
C ILE A 690 2.51 -25.31 1.42
N GLY A 691 2.45 -24.50 2.47
CA GLY A 691 1.86 -24.92 3.76
C GLY A 691 2.28 -24.11 4.99
N ALA A 692 3.04 -23.02 4.85
CA ALA A 692 3.41 -22.20 6.01
C ALA A 692 2.19 -21.48 6.58
N ARG A 693 1.86 -21.79 7.83
CA ARG A 693 0.88 -21.08 8.67
C ARG A 693 1.24 -19.60 8.75
N ILE A 694 0.32 -18.73 8.37
CA ILE A 694 0.42 -17.29 8.64
C ILE A 694 0.19 -17.07 10.15
N PRO A 695 1.18 -16.60 10.94
CA PRO A 695 0.97 -16.33 12.35
C PRO A 695 0.15 -15.05 12.52
N GLY A 696 -1.02 -15.13 13.18
CA GLY A 696 -1.77 -13.95 13.63
C GLY A 696 -3.29 -13.92 13.42
N TYR A 697 -3.92 -14.98 12.90
CA TYR A 697 -5.39 -15.02 12.73
C TYR A 697 -6.05 -15.99 13.73
N PRO A 698 -6.98 -15.53 14.58
CA PRO A 698 -7.88 -16.42 15.32
C PRO A 698 -9.01 -16.89 14.41
N GLU A 699 -9.34 -18.17 14.54
CA GLU A 699 -10.56 -18.80 14.03
C GLU A 699 -11.75 -18.27 14.84
N ASP A 700 -12.72 -17.63 14.20
CA ASP A 700 -14.15 -17.91 14.40
C ASP A 700 -15.07 -17.07 13.48
N GLU A 701 -15.81 -17.85 12.69
CA GLU A 701 -17.14 -17.72 12.06
C GLU A 701 -17.54 -16.47 11.23
N ASP A 702 -17.73 -16.76 9.93
CA ASP A 702 -18.64 -16.15 8.93
C ASP A 702 -18.06 -15.57 7.63
N PHE A 703 -16.94 -16.12 7.12
CA PHE A 703 -16.59 -16.04 5.69
C PHE A 703 -15.91 -17.32 5.17
N PRO A 704 -16.01 -17.63 3.86
CA PRO A 704 -15.51 -18.89 3.29
C PRO A 704 -13.98 -18.99 3.37
N SER A 705 -13.50 -20.23 3.51
CA SER A 705 -12.09 -20.57 3.67
C SER A 705 -11.21 -20.13 2.48
N PRO A 706 -9.93 -19.80 2.71
CA PRO A 706 -8.99 -19.45 1.65
C PRO A 706 -8.60 -20.72 0.88
N GLY A 707 -9.41 -21.08 -0.12
CA GLY A 707 -9.19 -22.25 -0.97
C GLY A 707 -9.92 -22.21 -2.31
N LEU A 708 -10.44 -21.07 -2.74
CA LEU A 708 -11.32 -20.93 -3.92
C LEU A 708 -10.61 -20.27 -5.11
N VAL A 709 -9.36 -20.65 -5.36
CA VAL A 709 -8.75 -20.51 -6.68
C VAL A 709 -8.24 -21.91 -7.04
N PHE A 710 -8.92 -22.52 -8.01
CA PHE A 710 -8.68 -23.83 -8.66
C PHE A 710 -9.41 -25.09 -8.12
N VAL A 711 -10.72 -25.24 -8.40
CA VAL A 711 -11.39 -26.58 -8.40
C VAL A 711 -12.50 -26.65 -9.48
N GLY A 712 -12.64 -27.80 -10.17
CA GLY A 712 -13.78 -28.15 -11.04
C GLY A 712 -14.99 -28.75 -10.27
N PRO A 713 -16.08 -29.16 -10.95
CA PRO A 713 -17.38 -29.50 -10.32
C PRO A 713 -17.38 -30.83 -9.53
N PRO A 714 -18.34 -31.11 -8.63
CA PRO A 714 -18.48 -32.42 -7.94
C PRO A 714 -18.58 -33.61 -8.92
N VAL A 715 -18.38 -34.85 -8.42
CA VAL A 715 -18.38 -36.07 -9.27
C VAL A 715 -19.80 -36.63 -9.43
N GLU A 716 -20.17 -37.07 -10.63
CA GLU A 716 -21.49 -37.68 -10.91
C GLU A 716 -21.50 -39.22 -10.73
N PRO A 717 -22.65 -39.85 -10.38
CA PRO A 717 -22.70 -41.30 -10.23
C PRO A 717 -22.52 -41.95 -11.61
N LEU A 718 -21.53 -42.85 -11.73
CA LEU A 718 -21.12 -43.57 -12.96
C LEU A 718 -20.23 -42.77 -13.94
N GLU A 719 -19.67 -41.64 -13.52
CA GLU A 719 -18.58 -40.94 -14.23
C GLU A 719 -17.27 -41.77 -14.21
N VAL A 720 -16.49 -41.78 -15.31
CA VAL A 720 -15.23 -42.54 -15.44
C VAL A 720 -14.08 -41.69 -16.00
N GLY A 721 -12.95 -41.61 -15.30
CA GLY A 721 -11.77 -40.79 -15.66
C GLY A 721 -10.56 -40.95 -14.71
N PRO A 722 -9.48 -40.14 -14.82
CA PRO A 722 -8.24 -40.32 -14.08
C PRO A 722 -8.34 -40.01 -12.57
N TYR A 723 -7.78 -40.87 -11.72
CA TYR A 723 -7.93 -40.83 -10.24
C TYR A 723 -7.58 -39.48 -9.57
N LYS A 724 -6.49 -38.80 -9.97
CA LYS A 724 -6.08 -37.50 -9.39
C LYS A 724 -7.01 -36.33 -9.73
N GLU A 725 -7.80 -36.45 -10.80
CA GLU A 725 -8.69 -35.40 -11.29
C GLU A 725 -10.05 -35.45 -10.60
N MET A 726 -10.57 -36.65 -10.32
CA MET A 726 -11.88 -36.80 -9.67
C MET A 726 -11.79 -36.78 -8.13
N SER A 727 -10.69 -37.25 -7.52
CA SER A 727 -10.44 -37.15 -6.06
C SER A 727 -10.34 -35.72 -5.52
N ARG A 728 -10.04 -34.73 -6.37
CA ARG A 728 -10.01 -33.31 -6.00
C ARG A 728 -11.36 -32.61 -6.15
N ARG A 729 -12.28 -33.25 -6.87
CA ARG A 729 -13.64 -32.78 -7.19
C ARG A 729 -14.70 -33.39 -6.27
N SER A 730 -14.46 -34.59 -5.76
CA SER A 730 -15.30 -35.29 -4.78
C SER A 730 -14.63 -35.32 -3.41
N TYR A 731 -14.92 -34.30 -2.62
CA TYR A 731 -14.52 -34.22 -1.21
C TYR A 731 -15.72 -33.75 -0.40
N LYS A 732 -16.31 -34.68 0.38
CA LYS A 732 -17.51 -34.48 1.21
C LYS A 732 -18.81 -34.20 0.42
N ASP A 733 -18.94 -34.71 -0.81
CA ASP A 733 -20.19 -34.70 -1.60
C ASP A 733 -21.02 -35.98 -1.46
N GLY A 734 -20.48 -37.00 -0.78
CA GLY A 734 -21.15 -38.29 -0.57
C GLY A 734 -20.99 -39.28 -1.73
N MET A 735 -20.18 -38.95 -2.74
CA MET A 735 -19.90 -39.79 -3.91
C MET A 735 -18.40 -39.90 -4.23
N ASP A 736 -17.61 -40.18 -3.18
CA ASP A 736 -16.15 -40.29 -3.26
C ASP A 736 -15.68 -41.43 -4.19
N ILE A 737 -14.69 -41.13 -5.03
CA ILE A 737 -14.16 -41.90 -6.19
C ILE A 737 -13.73 -43.35 -5.89
N ASP A 738 -13.54 -43.68 -4.61
CA ASP A 738 -13.08 -44.98 -4.13
C ASP A 738 -14.17 -46.08 -4.20
N HIS A 739 -15.31 -45.82 -4.86
CA HIS A 739 -16.48 -46.71 -4.88
C HIS A 739 -16.96 -47.19 -6.26
N ILE A 740 -16.24 -46.97 -7.37
CA ILE A 740 -16.68 -47.45 -8.72
C ILE A 740 -15.58 -48.22 -9.48
N PRO A 741 -15.44 -49.53 -9.23
CA PRO A 741 -14.71 -50.44 -10.13
C PRO A 741 -15.57 -50.82 -11.34
N SER A 742 -15.01 -50.84 -12.56
CA SER A 742 -15.74 -51.30 -13.75
C SER A 742 -15.95 -52.82 -13.69
N GLN A 743 -17.19 -53.28 -13.87
CA GLN A 743 -17.57 -54.69 -13.69
C GLN A 743 -16.77 -55.64 -14.59
N LYS A 744 -16.39 -55.19 -15.79
CA LYS A 744 -15.61 -55.97 -16.75
C LYS A 744 -14.14 -56.08 -16.37
N ALA A 745 -13.55 -55.04 -15.78
CA ALA A 745 -12.19 -55.09 -15.27
C ALA A 745 -12.11 -56.02 -14.05
N LEU A 746 -13.15 -56.04 -13.21
CA LEU A 746 -13.21 -56.95 -12.07
C LEU A 746 -13.32 -58.42 -12.53
N GLU A 747 -14.23 -58.70 -13.48
CA GLU A 747 -14.45 -60.06 -14.02
C GLU A 747 -13.21 -60.59 -14.79
N MET A 748 -12.53 -59.74 -15.55
CA MET A 748 -11.31 -60.12 -16.28
C MET A 748 -10.11 -60.28 -15.34
N TYR A 749 -9.96 -59.41 -14.34
CA TYR A 749 -8.88 -59.51 -13.34
C TYR A 749 -8.97 -60.83 -12.57
N ILE A 750 -10.16 -61.23 -12.14
CA ILE A 750 -10.34 -62.48 -11.40
C ILE A 750 -10.06 -63.70 -12.30
N LYS A 751 -10.50 -63.68 -13.58
CA LYS A 751 -10.22 -64.77 -14.55
C LYS A 751 -8.75 -64.91 -14.92
N GLN A 752 -7.97 -63.82 -14.88
CA GLN A 752 -6.56 -63.83 -15.26
C GLN A 752 -5.61 -64.16 -14.10
N GLU A 753 -5.84 -63.61 -12.91
CA GLU A 753 -4.92 -63.77 -11.77
C GLU A 753 -5.18 -65.04 -10.95
N PHE A 754 -6.40 -65.58 -11.01
CA PHE A 754 -6.74 -66.82 -10.32
C PHE A 754 -7.30 -67.86 -11.29
N PRO A 755 -6.47 -68.37 -12.21
CA PRO A 755 -6.90 -69.27 -13.27
C PRO A 755 -7.32 -70.68 -12.79
N HIS A 756 -7.32 -70.92 -11.48
CA HIS A 756 -7.79 -72.12 -10.80
C HIS A 756 -9.14 -71.91 -10.09
N PHE A 757 -9.66 -70.68 -10.03
CA PHE A 757 -11.07 -70.42 -9.72
C PHE A 757 -11.92 -70.78 -10.95
N ASP A 758 -12.97 -71.55 -10.72
CA ASP A 758 -13.91 -71.88 -11.79
C ASP A 758 -14.91 -70.75 -11.99
N ALA A 759 -15.60 -70.70 -13.13
CA ALA A 759 -16.49 -69.56 -13.47
C ALA A 759 -17.68 -69.36 -12.51
N HIS A 760 -17.93 -70.30 -11.59
CA HIS A 760 -18.94 -70.16 -10.54
C HIS A 760 -18.40 -69.45 -9.28
N GLU A 761 -17.13 -69.05 -9.29
CA GLU A 761 -16.42 -68.36 -8.21
C GLU A 761 -15.92 -66.95 -8.63
N ILE A 762 -16.31 -66.45 -9.82
CA ILE A 762 -15.96 -65.14 -10.41
C ILE A 762 -17.24 -64.40 -10.79
#